data_AF-A0A3M6Y410-F1
#
_entry.id   AF-A0A3M6Y410-F1
#
_cell.length_a   1.000
_cell.length_b   1.000
_cell.length_c   1.000
_cell.angle_alpha   90.00
_cell.angle_beta   90.00
_cell.angle_gamma   90.00
#
_symmetry.space_group_name_H-M   'P 1'
#
loop_
_entity.id
_entity.type
_entity.pdbx_description
1 polymer ?
#
loop_
_entity_poly.entity_id
_entity_poly.type
_entity_poly.pdbx_seq_one_letter_code
_entity_poly.pdbx_strand_id
1 'polypeptide(L)'
;MSLKSAGQQQSPTLVGYQLGYLEVSTITQALSGIFQNLLAKAPIQNLEIGQHDGPKAALSGTQKEFELNQPKLENAYMKILDQLFGQRLHIVNALSKGDSVEDRTISSTPGYGFGSLLARKEHRERFVSEVQAAAKTRDFTTDAPLKWLSQWALAASDADKANKIAPEVISRLSTDGSVAASKLLSSKGLFYKESQWLMGSDAWAYDLGNSGVHHMLASGENMNMLIVDSTPYSERTAEDAARRKKDIGLYAMNFGNAYVASTAVYSSYTQVLSAMMEAEAFDGPSVVLAYLPYNHEEDSPMTVLQETKKAVDLGYWPLYRWNPKAEEKGEETFKLDSERIKHELQQFLKRDNQLSQLMRRHPQFHANLSESYGTEVRKVQKRKAKDAYEVLLEGLQGAPMTILFASDNGNAENLSKRLGNRGKARGLKTMVMAMDEYPLEDMNNEENIVFITSTAGQGEFPQNGRNFWEGVKNSTDLDLATVNFSVFALGDSHYWPRKEDKHYYNKPGKDLFARLITLGGKSLVECGLGDDQDPDGYQTGYAEWEPKLWEALGVANVDGLPEEPPPLTNEDIKIGSNFLRGTIAEGLVDESTGAISASDQQLTKFHGIYMQDDRDLRDERKAQGLEPAYSFMIRCRLPGGVATPTQWNQMDAISTQLGNETMKLTTRQTFQFHGIVKGKLKPAMQGINKALMTTIAACGDVNRNVMCSSLPEMNELHREAHACSKKISDHLLPSTTAYHEIWIKDENDKNVQVAGDAVQDFEPLYGPTYLPRKFKITIAIPPHNDTDVYAHDIGLIAIKGDDGKLQGFNVLAGGGMGATHNNKKTYPQVGRMFGYCSKEDVHIVCEKIMLVQRDN
;
A
#
# COMPACT_ATOMS: atom_id res chain seq x y z
N MET A 1 34.58 36.26 -27.57
CA MET A 1 34.51 37.66 -28.03
C MET A 1 33.49 38.38 -27.16
N SER A 2 33.93 39.43 -26.47
CA SER A 2 33.08 40.32 -25.67
C SER A 2 32.18 41.15 -26.60
N LEU A 3 30.90 41.25 -26.29
CA LEU A 3 30.04 42.31 -26.83
C LEU A 3 29.42 43.06 -25.65
N LYS A 4 29.91 44.29 -25.49
CA LYS A 4 29.38 45.33 -24.62
C LYS A 4 27.98 45.76 -25.08
N SER A 5 27.17 46.11 -24.11
CA SER A 5 25.87 46.78 -24.20
C SER A 5 25.93 48.16 -24.88
N ALA A 6 25.03 48.42 -25.82
CA ALA A 6 24.50 49.76 -26.10
C ALA A 6 23.19 49.68 -26.90
N GLY A 7 22.10 50.27 -26.37
CA GLY A 7 20.86 50.54 -27.10
C GLY A 7 19.61 49.97 -26.43
N GLN A 8 18.77 50.84 -25.88
CA GLN A 8 17.36 50.66 -25.45
C GLN A 8 16.87 49.20 -25.35
N GLN A 9 16.69 48.68 -24.13
CA GLN A 9 16.00 47.42 -23.88
C GLN A 9 14.52 47.54 -24.31
N GLN A 10 14.24 47.20 -25.57
CA GLN A 10 12.92 46.73 -25.96
C GLN A 10 12.65 45.44 -25.18
N SER A 11 11.52 45.38 -24.49
CA SER A 11 11.01 44.16 -23.88
C SER A 11 11.06 43.02 -24.90
N PRO A 12 11.53 41.81 -24.56
CA PRO A 12 11.61 40.71 -25.51
C PRO A 12 10.22 40.42 -26.09
N THR A 13 10.07 40.60 -27.39
CA THR A 13 8.84 40.28 -28.10
C THR A 13 8.70 38.76 -28.19
N LEU A 14 7.77 38.18 -27.43
CA LEU A 14 7.42 36.77 -27.53
C LEU A 14 6.66 36.55 -28.85
N VAL A 15 7.16 35.65 -29.69
CA VAL A 15 6.52 35.26 -30.95
C VAL A 15 6.14 33.78 -30.84
N GLY A 16 4.84 33.50 -30.77
CA GLY A 16 4.32 32.13 -30.72
C GLY A 16 4.33 31.46 -32.09
N TYR A 17 4.58 30.15 -32.12
CA TYR A 17 4.49 29.31 -33.31
C TYR A 17 3.63 28.08 -33.00
N GLN A 18 2.90 27.60 -34.01
CA GLN A 18 2.22 26.31 -33.95
C GLN A 18 2.98 25.34 -34.85
N LEU A 19 3.54 24.28 -34.25
CA LEU A 19 4.34 23.29 -34.98
C LEU A 19 3.44 22.10 -35.35
N GLY A 20 3.35 21.84 -36.65
CA GLY A 20 2.78 20.63 -37.22
C GLY A 20 3.87 19.64 -37.62
N TYR A 21 3.47 18.57 -38.32
CA TYR A 21 4.39 17.61 -38.90
C TYR A 21 5.29 18.28 -39.96
N LEU A 22 6.59 18.06 -39.83
CA LEU A 22 7.61 18.49 -40.77
C LEU A 22 8.33 17.26 -41.32
N GLU A 23 8.41 17.14 -42.64
CA GLU A 23 9.23 16.11 -43.27
C GLU A 23 10.71 16.44 -43.03
N VAL A 24 11.55 15.42 -42.80
CA VAL A 24 12.98 15.60 -42.46
C VAL A 24 13.72 16.49 -43.47
N SER A 25 13.38 16.37 -44.75
CA SER A 25 13.92 17.18 -45.85
C SER A 25 13.60 18.69 -45.72
N THR A 26 12.52 19.04 -45.03
CA THR A 26 11.99 20.41 -44.91
C THR A 26 12.39 21.12 -43.61
N ILE A 27 13.01 20.41 -42.66
CA ILE A 27 13.35 20.96 -41.33
C ILE A 27 14.22 22.21 -41.45
N THR A 28 15.27 22.18 -42.28
CA THR A 28 16.17 23.32 -42.46
C THR A 28 15.44 24.54 -43.03
N GLN A 29 14.48 24.32 -43.93
CA GLN A 29 13.66 25.39 -44.50
C GLN A 29 12.65 25.94 -43.48
N ALA A 30 12.02 25.07 -42.69
CA ALA A 30 11.11 25.47 -41.61
C ALA A 30 11.83 26.30 -40.54
N LEU A 31 13.02 25.86 -40.11
CA LEU A 31 13.87 26.62 -39.18
C LEU A 31 14.28 27.97 -39.77
N SER A 32 14.64 28.02 -41.05
CA SER A 32 14.96 29.29 -41.72
C SER A 32 13.78 30.25 -41.73
N GLY A 33 12.56 29.75 -41.94
CA GLY A 33 11.32 30.53 -41.87
C GLY A 33 11.02 31.08 -40.47
N ILE A 34 11.25 30.27 -39.42
CA ILE A 34 11.15 30.71 -38.01
C ILE A 34 12.13 31.85 -37.75
N PHE A 35 13.39 31.69 -38.15
CA PHE A 35 14.42 32.71 -37.95
C PHE A 35 14.10 34.00 -38.74
N GLN A 36 13.59 33.90 -39.96
CA GLN A 36 13.18 35.06 -40.73
C GLN A 36 12.00 35.80 -40.10
N ASN A 37 11.00 35.08 -39.59
CA ASN A 37 9.85 35.69 -38.91
C ASN A 37 10.25 36.35 -37.59
N LEU A 38 11.16 35.73 -36.81
CA LEU A 38 11.73 36.33 -35.59
C LEU A 38 12.50 37.63 -35.85
N LEU A 39 13.15 37.74 -37.02
CA LEU A 39 13.95 38.91 -37.42
C LEU A 39 13.12 39.97 -38.18
N ALA A 40 11.85 39.70 -38.47
CA ALA A 40 10.97 40.64 -39.16
C ALA A 40 10.62 41.84 -38.27
N LYS A 41 10.47 43.03 -38.86
CA LYS A 41 10.04 44.24 -38.13
C LYS A 41 8.66 44.10 -37.48
N ALA A 42 7.82 43.19 -37.98
CA ALA A 42 6.50 42.84 -37.44
C ALA A 42 6.33 41.31 -37.55
N PRO A 43 6.75 40.54 -36.52
CA PRO A 43 6.66 39.08 -36.54
C PRO A 43 5.21 38.61 -36.50
N ILE A 44 4.88 37.60 -37.32
CA ILE A 44 3.56 36.97 -37.35
C ILE A 44 3.43 36.08 -36.11
N GLN A 45 2.36 36.30 -35.33
CA GLN A 45 2.03 35.48 -34.14
C GLN A 45 1.28 34.22 -34.54
N ASN A 46 1.60 33.11 -33.88
CA ASN A 46 1.01 31.78 -34.12
C ASN A 46 1.16 31.32 -35.56
N LEU A 47 2.31 31.62 -36.19
CA LEU A 47 2.58 31.13 -37.52
C LEU A 47 2.62 29.59 -37.50
N GLU A 48 1.78 28.98 -38.33
CA GLU A 48 1.71 27.53 -38.51
C GLU A 48 2.89 27.06 -39.35
N ILE A 49 3.63 26.08 -38.82
CA ILE A 49 4.84 25.55 -39.45
C ILE A 49 4.75 24.03 -39.47
N GLY A 50 4.54 23.49 -40.67
CA GLY A 50 4.25 22.07 -40.88
C GLY A 50 2.76 21.81 -41.07
N GLN A 51 2.39 20.56 -41.35
CA GLN A 51 0.99 20.16 -41.48
C GLN A 51 0.45 19.71 -40.12
N HIS A 52 -0.61 20.37 -39.62
CA HIS A 52 -1.22 20.01 -38.34
C HIS A 52 -1.98 18.68 -38.38
N ASP A 53 -2.55 18.37 -39.53
CA ASP A 53 -2.98 17.02 -39.85
C ASP A 53 -1.73 16.26 -40.31
N GLY A 54 -1.13 15.47 -39.43
CA GLY A 54 0.01 14.61 -39.76
C GLY A 54 -0.24 13.78 -41.04
N PRO A 55 0.80 13.24 -41.69
CA PRO A 55 0.67 12.66 -43.02
C PRO A 55 -0.40 11.56 -43.00
N LYS A 56 -1.52 11.82 -43.69
CA LYS A 56 -2.47 10.77 -44.07
C LYS A 56 -1.67 9.82 -44.94
N ALA A 57 -1.28 8.67 -44.39
CA ALA A 57 -0.43 7.71 -45.05
C ALA A 57 -1.10 7.21 -46.34
N ALA A 58 -0.76 7.85 -47.45
CA ALA A 58 -0.89 7.27 -48.77
C ALA A 58 0.20 6.19 -48.87
N LEU A 59 -0.25 4.95 -48.94
CA LEU A 59 0.56 3.76 -49.26
C LEU A 59 1.34 3.99 -50.56
N SER A 60 2.60 4.40 -50.48
CA SER A 60 3.53 4.27 -51.59
C SER A 60 4.98 4.19 -51.12
N GLY A 61 5.51 2.97 -51.15
CA GLY A 61 6.85 2.63 -51.60
C GLY A 61 8.04 3.23 -50.84
N THR A 62 8.86 2.32 -50.29
CA THR A 62 10.29 2.50 -49.95
C THR A 62 10.68 3.13 -48.62
N GLN A 63 9.90 2.89 -47.56
CA GLN A 63 10.49 2.72 -46.23
C GLN A 63 10.25 1.27 -45.81
N LYS A 64 11.32 0.56 -45.44
CA LYS A 64 11.23 -0.77 -44.84
C LYS A 64 10.25 -0.66 -43.67
N GLU A 65 9.14 -1.36 -43.77
CA GLU A 65 8.26 -1.64 -42.65
C GLU A 65 9.14 -2.04 -41.46
N PHE A 66 9.02 -1.35 -40.34
CA PHE A 66 9.21 -2.03 -39.06
C PHE A 66 8.05 -3.02 -38.99
N GLU A 67 8.21 -4.18 -39.65
CA GLU A 67 7.49 -5.36 -39.25
C GLU A 67 7.90 -5.61 -37.79
N LEU A 68 7.06 -5.17 -36.85
CA LEU A 68 7.02 -5.77 -35.52
C LEU A 68 6.59 -7.22 -35.72
N ASN A 69 7.55 -8.05 -36.10
CA ASN A 69 7.43 -9.49 -36.09
C ASN A 69 7.46 -9.92 -34.63
N GLN A 70 6.46 -10.69 -34.24
CA GLN A 70 6.43 -11.37 -32.94
C GLN A 70 7.78 -12.07 -32.71
N PRO A 71 8.49 -11.85 -31.58
CA PRO A 71 9.83 -12.38 -31.39
C PRO A 71 9.85 -13.89 -31.63
N LYS A 72 10.75 -14.37 -32.49
CA LYS A 72 10.81 -15.80 -32.87
C LYS A 72 10.97 -16.74 -31.66
N LEU A 73 11.47 -16.22 -30.53
CA LEU A 73 11.74 -16.92 -29.28
C LEU A 73 10.51 -17.11 -28.38
N GLU A 74 9.54 -16.18 -28.36
CA GLU A 74 8.26 -16.34 -27.62
C GLU A 74 7.43 -17.52 -28.16
N ASN A 75 7.71 -17.94 -29.41
CA ASN A 75 7.13 -19.13 -30.02
C ASN A 75 7.37 -20.43 -29.22
N ALA A 76 8.37 -20.50 -28.34
CA ALA A 76 8.64 -21.74 -27.60
C ALA A 76 7.47 -22.09 -26.65
N TYR A 77 7.02 -21.13 -25.83
CA TYR A 77 5.86 -21.33 -24.95
C TYR A 77 4.56 -21.39 -25.75
N MET A 78 4.43 -20.61 -26.83
CA MET A 78 3.26 -20.65 -27.72
C MET A 78 3.08 -22.03 -28.38
N LYS A 79 4.17 -22.64 -28.86
CA LYS A 79 4.13 -24.00 -29.41
C LYS A 79 3.72 -25.03 -28.38
N ILE A 80 4.12 -24.86 -27.11
CA ILE A 80 3.70 -25.74 -26.02
C ILE A 80 2.19 -25.58 -25.76
N LEU A 81 1.70 -24.34 -25.67
CA LEU A 81 0.27 -24.06 -25.54
C LEU A 81 -0.52 -24.63 -26.72
N ASP A 82 -0.04 -24.47 -27.95
CA ASP A 82 -0.67 -25.01 -29.16
C ASP A 82 -0.64 -26.55 -29.19
N GLN A 83 0.42 -27.18 -28.69
CA GLN A 83 0.50 -28.64 -28.56
C GLN A 83 -0.45 -29.18 -27.48
N LEU A 84 -0.58 -28.49 -26.35
CA LEU A 84 -1.44 -28.89 -25.23
C LEU A 84 -2.92 -28.65 -25.51
N PHE A 85 -3.23 -27.52 -26.13
CA PHE A 85 -4.60 -27.01 -26.23
C PHE A 85 -5.10 -26.92 -27.68
N GLY A 86 -4.23 -26.94 -28.69
CA GLY A 86 -4.59 -27.03 -30.10
C GLY A 86 -5.78 -26.15 -30.51
N GLN A 87 -6.79 -26.75 -31.13
CA GLN A 87 -7.98 -26.02 -31.61
C GLN A 87 -8.86 -25.40 -30.51
N ARG A 88 -8.64 -25.75 -29.23
CA ARG A 88 -9.33 -25.12 -28.09
C ARG A 88 -8.56 -23.94 -27.50
N LEU A 89 -7.32 -23.67 -27.93
CA LEU A 89 -6.54 -22.55 -27.41
C LEU A 89 -7.12 -21.22 -27.88
N HIS A 90 -7.39 -20.31 -26.95
CA HIS A 90 -7.72 -18.93 -27.25
C HIS A 90 -6.80 -17.97 -26.51
N ILE A 91 -6.00 -17.21 -27.26
CA ILE A 91 -5.09 -16.20 -26.72
C ILE A 91 -5.62 -14.81 -27.09
N VAL A 92 -5.92 -14.00 -26.08
CA VAL A 92 -6.68 -12.74 -26.23
C VAL A 92 -5.95 -11.69 -27.02
N ASN A 93 -4.63 -11.64 -26.88
CA ASN A 93 -3.74 -10.70 -27.54
C ASN A 93 -2.94 -11.36 -28.69
N ALA A 94 -3.40 -12.50 -29.21
CA ALA A 94 -2.81 -13.09 -30.41
C ALA A 94 -3.17 -12.24 -31.64
N LEU A 95 -2.14 -11.83 -32.38
CA LEU A 95 -2.27 -11.00 -33.58
C LEU A 95 -3.09 -11.70 -34.66
N SER A 96 -4.15 -11.06 -35.16
CA SER A 96 -4.89 -11.55 -36.32
C SER A 96 -4.40 -10.86 -37.60
N LYS A 97 -4.43 -11.58 -38.75
CA LYS A 97 -4.09 -11.00 -40.06
C LYS A 97 -5.17 -10.01 -40.48
N GLY A 98 -5.03 -8.76 -40.07
CA GLY A 98 -5.95 -7.67 -40.44
C GLY A 98 -5.98 -6.49 -39.47
N ASP A 99 -5.45 -6.64 -38.25
CA ASP A 99 -5.57 -5.60 -37.21
C ASP A 99 -4.72 -4.36 -37.54
N SER A 100 -5.31 -3.18 -37.39
CA SER A 100 -4.60 -1.89 -37.51
C SER A 100 -3.58 -1.70 -36.37
N VAL A 101 -2.60 -0.80 -36.53
CA VAL A 101 -1.59 -0.54 -35.49
C VAL A 101 -2.22 0.04 -34.20
N GLU A 102 -3.33 0.78 -34.33
CA GLU A 102 -4.09 1.32 -33.21
C GLU A 102 -4.87 0.24 -32.45
N ASP A 103 -5.53 -0.69 -33.17
CA ASP A 103 -6.22 -1.84 -32.56
C ASP A 103 -5.24 -2.72 -31.76
N ARG A 104 -4.00 -2.88 -32.27
CA ARG A 104 -2.93 -3.66 -31.61
C ARG A 104 -2.42 -3.04 -30.31
N THR A 105 -2.45 -1.72 -30.19
CA THR A 105 -1.99 -1.01 -28.98
C THR A 105 -3.03 -1.08 -27.87
N ILE A 106 -4.32 -1.06 -28.23
CA ILE A 106 -5.43 -1.19 -27.28
C ILE A 106 -5.59 -2.65 -26.84
N SER A 107 -5.49 -3.60 -27.78
CA SER A 107 -5.61 -5.05 -27.52
C SER A 107 -4.51 -5.59 -26.61
N SER A 108 -3.38 -4.89 -26.54
CA SER A 108 -2.22 -5.23 -25.72
C SER A 108 -2.22 -4.50 -24.37
N THR A 109 -3.35 -3.96 -23.89
CA THR A 109 -3.47 -3.47 -22.51
C THR A 109 -4.05 -4.54 -21.56
N PRO A 110 -3.59 -4.64 -20.30
CA PRO A 110 -4.03 -5.71 -19.40
C PRO A 110 -5.52 -5.65 -19.08
N GLY A 111 -6.05 -4.44 -18.89
CA GLY A 111 -7.46 -4.19 -18.59
C GLY A 111 -8.40 -4.55 -19.75
N TYR A 112 -7.98 -4.27 -20.99
CA TYR A 112 -8.73 -4.69 -22.18
C TYR A 112 -8.71 -6.21 -22.35
N GLY A 113 -7.55 -6.84 -22.15
CA GLY A 113 -7.41 -8.30 -22.22
C GLY A 113 -8.33 -9.02 -21.23
N PHE A 114 -8.35 -8.56 -19.98
CA PHE A 114 -9.25 -9.06 -18.94
C PHE A 114 -10.73 -8.82 -19.30
N GLY A 115 -11.10 -7.61 -19.72
CA GLY A 115 -12.47 -7.29 -20.11
C GLY A 115 -12.97 -8.10 -21.31
N SER A 116 -12.10 -8.35 -22.29
CA SER A 116 -12.40 -9.18 -23.47
C SER A 116 -12.67 -10.64 -23.10
N LEU A 117 -11.90 -11.21 -22.16
CA LEU A 117 -12.14 -12.56 -21.64
C LEU A 117 -13.48 -12.66 -20.92
N LEU A 118 -13.78 -11.69 -20.06
CA LEU A 118 -15.04 -11.65 -19.32
C LEU A 118 -16.23 -11.56 -20.29
N ALA A 119 -16.17 -10.66 -21.27
CA ALA A 119 -17.20 -10.54 -22.30
C ALA A 119 -17.39 -11.83 -23.11
N ARG A 120 -16.29 -12.53 -23.43
CA ARG A 120 -16.33 -13.81 -24.16
C ARG A 120 -16.95 -14.93 -23.31
N LYS A 121 -16.62 -14.97 -22.02
CA LYS A 121 -17.23 -15.91 -21.06
C LYS A 121 -18.74 -15.67 -20.96
N GLU A 122 -19.15 -14.42 -20.75
CA GLU A 122 -20.57 -14.05 -20.67
C GLU A 122 -21.32 -14.37 -21.97
N HIS A 123 -20.70 -14.12 -23.13
CA HIS A 123 -21.27 -14.46 -24.42
C HIS A 123 -21.49 -15.97 -24.57
N ARG A 124 -20.55 -16.80 -24.09
CA ARG A 124 -20.70 -18.27 -24.11
C ARG A 124 -21.80 -18.73 -23.16
N GLU A 125 -21.92 -18.15 -21.97
CA GLU A 125 -23.00 -18.48 -21.01
C GLU A 125 -24.38 -18.16 -21.58
N ARG A 126 -24.50 -17.01 -22.24
CA ARG A 126 -25.70 -16.61 -22.98
C ARG A 126 -26.00 -17.61 -24.10
N PHE A 127 -25.00 -18.00 -24.88
CA PHE A 127 -25.15 -18.99 -25.94
C PHE A 127 -25.60 -20.36 -25.42
N VAL A 128 -25.04 -20.84 -24.29
CA VAL A 128 -25.50 -22.07 -23.64
C VAL A 128 -26.98 -21.98 -23.27
N SER A 129 -27.41 -20.83 -22.74
CA SER A 129 -28.82 -20.58 -22.42
C SER A 129 -29.71 -20.57 -23.67
N GLU A 130 -29.24 -19.99 -24.78
CA GLU A 130 -29.94 -20.03 -26.07
C GLU A 130 -30.08 -21.45 -26.61
N VAL A 131 -29.03 -22.27 -26.51
CA VAL A 131 -29.07 -23.68 -26.92
C VAL A 131 -30.03 -24.49 -26.04
N GLN A 132 -30.05 -24.25 -24.73
CA GLN A 132 -31.00 -24.87 -23.81
C GLN A 132 -32.46 -24.50 -24.12
N ALA A 133 -32.70 -23.25 -24.52
CA ALA A 133 -34.02 -22.80 -24.95
C ALA A 133 -34.42 -23.46 -26.28
N ALA A 134 -33.51 -23.46 -27.26
CA ALA A 134 -33.75 -24.08 -28.57
C ALA A 134 -33.99 -25.60 -28.46
N ALA A 135 -33.29 -26.30 -27.56
CA ALA A 135 -33.52 -27.71 -27.30
C ALA A 135 -34.93 -28.04 -26.76
N LYS A 136 -35.67 -27.04 -26.24
CA LYS A 136 -37.03 -27.18 -25.74
C LYS A 136 -38.10 -26.76 -26.76
N THR A 137 -37.73 -26.01 -27.79
CA THR A 137 -38.67 -25.59 -28.84
C THR A 137 -38.63 -26.53 -30.03
N ARG A 138 -39.73 -26.61 -30.81
CA ARG A 138 -39.82 -27.44 -32.02
C ARG A 138 -39.63 -26.59 -33.28
N ASP A 139 -38.69 -25.66 -33.23
CA ASP A 139 -38.48 -24.67 -34.29
C ASP A 139 -37.51 -25.17 -35.39
N PHE A 140 -37.11 -26.43 -35.33
CA PHE A 140 -36.22 -27.10 -36.30
C PHE A 140 -37.02 -27.87 -37.35
N THR A 141 -36.43 -28.04 -38.54
CA THR A 141 -37.07 -28.76 -39.65
C THR A 141 -37.20 -30.26 -39.35
N THR A 142 -36.28 -30.80 -38.56
CA THR A 142 -36.24 -32.20 -38.13
C THR A 142 -36.00 -32.33 -36.62
N ASP A 143 -36.40 -33.45 -36.01
CA ASP A 143 -36.11 -33.73 -34.59
C ASP A 143 -34.64 -34.14 -34.34
N ALA A 144 -33.85 -34.31 -35.40
CA ALA A 144 -32.48 -34.80 -35.32
C ALA A 144 -31.54 -33.90 -34.50
N PRO A 145 -31.59 -32.55 -34.58
CA PRO A 145 -30.74 -31.67 -33.77
C PRO A 145 -31.12 -31.65 -32.28
N LEU A 146 -32.39 -31.86 -31.92
CA LEU A 146 -32.89 -31.71 -30.53
C LEU A 146 -32.18 -32.62 -29.54
N LYS A 147 -31.96 -33.89 -29.92
CA LYS A 147 -31.25 -34.86 -29.08
C LYS A 147 -29.79 -34.44 -28.83
N TRP A 148 -29.10 -33.98 -29.86
CA TRP A 148 -27.70 -33.58 -29.77
C TRP A 148 -27.51 -32.25 -29.03
N LEU A 149 -28.41 -31.28 -29.23
CA LEU A 149 -28.42 -30.02 -28.48
C LEU A 149 -28.65 -30.27 -26.98
N SER A 150 -29.58 -31.17 -26.63
CA SER A 150 -29.82 -31.55 -25.23
C SER A 150 -28.61 -32.24 -24.59
N GLN A 151 -27.98 -33.17 -25.32
CA GLN A 151 -26.77 -33.85 -24.85
C GLN A 151 -25.59 -32.89 -24.67
N TRP A 152 -25.41 -31.95 -25.60
CA TRP A 152 -24.36 -30.94 -25.49
C TRP A 152 -24.62 -29.96 -24.34
N ALA A 153 -25.87 -29.50 -24.16
CA ALA A 153 -26.22 -28.55 -23.10
C ALA A 153 -25.97 -29.12 -21.68
N LEU A 154 -26.17 -30.43 -21.49
CA LEU A 154 -25.84 -31.12 -20.23
C LEU A 154 -24.34 -31.26 -19.98
N ALA A 155 -23.54 -31.25 -21.05
CA ALA A 155 -22.09 -31.39 -21.01
C ALA A 155 -21.33 -30.06 -21.17
N ALA A 156 -22.05 -28.93 -21.33
CA ALA A 156 -21.46 -27.65 -21.76
C ALA A 156 -20.43 -27.03 -20.79
N SER A 157 -20.44 -27.46 -19.52
CA SER A 157 -19.47 -27.06 -18.48
C SER A 157 -18.18 -27.88 -18.49
N ASP A 158 -18.18 -29.07 -19.09
CA ASP A 158 -17.06 -30.00 -19.15
C ASP A 158 -16.37 -29.90 -20.52
N ALA A 159 -15.10 -29.50 -20.55
CA ALA A 159 -14.40 -29.20 -21.79
C ALA A 159 -14.29 -30.44 -22.70
N ASP A 160 -13.90 -31.57 -22.13
CA ASP A 160 -13.67 -32.81 -22.87
C ASP A 160 -14.98 -33.35 -23.46
N LYS A 161 -16.07 -33.32 -22.68
CA LYS A 161 -17.37 -33.80 -23.14
C LYS A 161 -18.00 -32.85 -24.15
N ALA A 162 -17.99 -31.54 -23.90
CA ALA A 162 -18.55 -30.55 -24.81
C ALA A 162 -17.86 -30.58 -26.18
N ASN A 163 -16.52 -30.62 -26.19
CA ASN A 163 -15.72 -30.59 -27.42
C ASN A 163 -15.86 -31.88 -28.23
N LYS A 164 -16.09 -33.03 -27.59
CA LYS A 164 -16.36 -34.31 -28.27
C LYS A 164 -17.73 -34.33 -28.96
N ILE A 165 -18.72 -33.66 -28.40
CA ILE A 165 -20.11 -33.62 -28.92
C ILE A 165 -20.29 -32.53 -29.97
N ALA A 166 -19.54 -31.42 -29.88
CA ALA A 166 -19.67 -30.25 -30.74
C ALA A 166 -19.65 -30.52 -32.26
N PRO A 167 -18.75 -31.37 -32.82
CA PRO A 167 -18.73 -31.66 -34.26
C PRO A 167 -20.03 -32.28 -34.78
N GLU A 168 -20.62 -33.20 -34.00
CA GLU A 168 -21.90 -33.84 -34.36
C GLU A 168 -23.04 -32.83 -34.30
N VAL A 169 -23.09 -31.97 -33.28
CA VAL A 169 -24.10 -30.90 -33.18
C VAL A 169 -24.03 -29.97 -34.39
N ILE A 170 -22.84 -29.51 -34.76
CA ILE A 170 -22.61 -28.62 -35.90
C ILE A 170 -23.03 -29.29 -37.22
N SER A 171 -22.69 -30.57 -37.39
CA SER A 171 -23.07 -31.36 -38.58
C SER A 171 -24.60 -31.50 -38.72
N ARG A 172 -25.30 -31.81 -37.62
CA ARG A 172 -26.76 -31.94 -37.62
C ARG A 172 -27.47 -30.61 -37.85
N LEU A 173 -27.01 -29.53 -37.23
CA LEU A 173 -27.53 -28.19 -37.47
C LEU A 173 -27.33 -27.76 -38.92
N SER A 174 -26.15 -28.05 -39.51
CA SER A 174 -25.85 -27.69 -40.90
C SER A 174 -26.75 -28.41 -41.92
N THR A 175 -27.30 -29.57 -41.55
CA THR A 175 -28.17 -30.37 -42.41
C THR A 175 -29.66 -29.99 -42.27
N ASP A 176 -30.06 -29.33 -41.18
CA ASP A 176 -31.47 -29.03 -40.85
C ASP A 176 -32.05 -27.86 -41.67
N GLY A 177 -31.25 -26.82 -41.95
CA GLY A 177 -31.64 -25.69 -42.80
C GLY A 177 -32.70 -24.73 -42.22
N SER A 178 -33.13 -24.90 -40.97
CA SER A 178 -34.06 -23.98 -40.30
C SER A 178 -33.42 -22.62 -39.95
N VAL A 179 -34.26 -21.61 -39.70
CA VAL A 179 -33.83 -20.30 -39.20
C VAL A 179 -33.18 -20.44 -37.82
N ALA A 180 -33.73 -21.32 -36.96
CA ALA A 180 -33.17 -21.63 -35.65
C ALA A 180 -31.78 -22.27 -35.77
N ALA A 181 -31.60 -23.24 -36.68
CA ALA A 181 -30.30 -23.84 -36.94
C ALA A 181 -29.29 -22.83 -37.48
N SER A 182 -29.71 -21.97 -38.43
CA SER A 182 -28.85 -20.93 -39.00
C SER A 182 -28.37 -19.91 -37.95
N LYS A 183 -29.25 -19.53 -37.01
CA LYS A 183 -28.89 -18.65 -35.89
C LYS A 183 -27.86 -19.29 -34.95
N LEU A 184 -27.99 -20.57 -34.63
CA LEU A 184 -26.99 -21.25 -33.79
C LEU A 184 -25.67 -21.47 -34.53
N LEU A 185 -25.71 -21.69 -35.84
CA LEU A 185 -24.52 -21.88 -36.68
C LEU A 185 -23.71 -20.60 -36.87
N SER A 186 -24.30 -19.40 -36.77
CA SER A 186 -23.53 -18.15 -36.82
C SER A 186 -22.51 -18.04 -35.69
N SER A 187 -22.77 -18.72 -34.57
CA SER A 187 -21.90 -18.77 -33.39
C SER A 187 -21.27 -20.14 -33.17
N LYS A 188 -21.02 -20.90 -34.26
CA LYS A 188 -20.51 -22.29 -34.20
C LYS A 188 -19.27 -22.51 -33.32
N GLY A 189 -18.41 -21.49 -33.14
CA GLY A 189 -17.24 -21.57 -32.27
C GLY A 189 -17.58 -21.75 -30.79
N LEU A 190 -18.72 -21.25 -30.34
CA LEU A 190 -19.15 -21.31 -28.92
C LEU A 190 -19.63 -22.71 -28.48
N PHE A 191 -19.81 -23.65 -29.42
CA PHE A 191 -20.03 -25.06 -29.07
C PHE A 191 -18.80 -25.71 -28.44
N TYR A 192 -17.62 -25.18 -28.69
CA TYR A 192 -16.39 -25.62 -28.06
C TYR A 192 -16.16 -24.85 -26.75
N LYS A 193 -15.66 -25.53 -25.72
CA LYS A 193 -15.11 -24.88 -24.53
C LYS A 193 -13.62 -24.63 -24.79
N GLU A 194 -13.30 -23.36 -25.00
CA GLU A 194 -11.94 -22.88 -25.23
C GLU A 194 -11.14 -22.81 -23.91
N SER A 195 -9.83 -23.05 -23.99
CA SER A 195 -8.86 -22.73 -22.96
C SER A 195 -8.43 -21.28 -23.15
N GLN A 196 -8.82 -20.43 -22.22
CA GLN A 196 -8.58 -18.98 -22.29
C GLN A 196 -7.24 -18.63 -21.65
N TRP A 197 -6.38 -17.98 -22.43
CA TRP A 197 -5.05 -17.52 -22.01
C TRP A 197 -4.85 -16.05 -22.33
N LEU A 198 -4.26 -15.34 -21.37
CA LEU A 198 -3.78 -13.98 -21.53
C LEU A 198 -2.25 -13.99 -21.46
N MET A 199 -1.57 -13.47 -22.47
CA MET A 199 -0.11 -13.44 -22.50
C MET A 199 0.40 -12.02 -22.26
N GLY A 200 1.44 -11.85 -21.46
CA GLY A 200 2.05 -10.56 -21.19
C GLY A 200 3.55 -10.65 -21.06
N SER A 201 4.24 -9.54 -21.29
CA SER A 201 5.62 -9.40 -20.85
C SER A 201 5.67 -9.06 -19.36
N ASP A 202 6.82 -9.27 -18.75
CA ASP A 202 7.08 -8.84 -17.39
C ASP A 202 6.78 -7.34 -17.15
N ALA A 203 7.11 -6.46 -18.13
CA ALA A 203 6.81 -5.03 -18.11
C ALA A 203 5.31 -4.72 -17.85
N TRP A 204 4.43 -5.62 -18.29
CA TRP A 204 2.98 -5.51 -18.19
C TRP A 204 2.43 -5.70 -16.76
N ALA A 205 3.22 -6.32 -15.89
CA ALA A 205 2.81 -6.70 -14.54
C ALA A 205 3.36 -5.77 -13.44
N TYR A 206 4.17 -4.75 -13.77
CA TYR A 206 4.85 -3.89 -12.78
C TYR A 206 3.96 -2.87 -12.06
N ASP A 207 2.97 -2.29 -12.72
CA ASP A 207 2.15 -1.21 -12.14
C ASP A 207 0.93 -1.77 -11.41
N LEU A 208 1.12 -2.28 -10.20
CA LEU A 208 0.10 -2.93 -9.36
C LEU A 208 -1.11 -2.05 -8.99
N GLY A 209 -1.06 -0.73 -9.24
CA GLY A 209 -2.23 0.15 -9.11
C GLY A 209 -3.18 0.11 -10.31
N ASN A 210 -2.72 -0.41 -11.46
CA ASN A 210 -3.44 -0.54 -12.73
C ASN A 210 -3.25 -1.93 -13.39
N SER A 211 -2.64 -2.89 -12.69
CA SER A 211 -2.22 -4.15 -13.32
C SER A 211 -3.41 -5.08 -13.54
N GLY A 212 -3.54 -5.62 -14.76
CA GLY A 212 -4.51 -6.67 -15.06
C GLY A 212 -4.30 -7.93 -14.23
N VAL A 213 -3.09 -8.13 -13.68
CA VAL A 213 -2.78 -9.19 -12.71
C VAL A 213 -3.63 -9.03 -11.44
N HIS A 214 -3.66 -7.83 -10.85
CA HIS A 214 -4.45 -7.58 -9.64
C HIS A 214 -5.94 -7.80 -9.87
N HIS A 215 -6.48 -7.24 -10.96
CA HIS A 215 -7.90 -7.41 -11.32
C HIS A 215 -8.27 -8.87 -11.58
N MET A 216 -7.39 -9.64 -12.24
CA MET A 216 -7.61 -11.07 -12.47
C MET A 216 -7.64 -11.85 -11.15
N LEU A 217 -6.64 -11.67 -10.28
CA LEU A 217 -6.57 -12.35 -8.98
C LEU A 217 -7.77 -12.00 -8.09
N ALA A 218 -8.13 -10.71 -8.03
CA ALA A 218 -9.27 -10.23 -7.26
C ALA A 218 -10.62 -10.71 -7.78
N SER A 219 -10.76 -10.94 -9.09
CA SER A 219 -11.99 -11.45 -9.68
C SER A 219 -12.31 -12.89 -9.27
N GLY A 220 -11.28 -13.70 -9.00
CA GLY A 220 -11.44 -15.14 -8.74
C GLY A 220 -11.91 -15.93 -9.96
N GLU A 221 -11.98 -15.31 -11.14
CA GLU A 221 -12.45 -15.94 -12.37
C GLU A 221 -11.45 -16.96 -12.92
N ASN A 222 -11.98 -18.06 -13.48
CA ASN A 222 -11.17 -19.14 -14.06
C ASN A 222 -10.54 -18.70 -15.38
N MET A 223 -9.32 -18.15 -15.29
CA MET A 223 -8.55 -17.61 -16.42
C MET A 223 -7.06 -17.83 -16.20
N ASN A 224 -6.33 -18.08 -17.30
CA ASN A 224 -4.89 -18.35 -17.26
C ASN A 224 -4.11 -17.15 -17.78
N MET A 225 -3.07 -16.76 -17.04
CA MET A 225 -2.13 -15.73 -17.46
C MET A 225 -0.72 -16.30 -17.58
N LEU A 226 -0.09 -16.03 -18.71
CA LEU A 226 1.31 -16.38 -18.99
C LEU A 226 2.14 -15.10 -19.08
N ILE A 227 3.06 -14.93 -18.14
CA ILE A 227 3.95 -13.76 -18.06
C ILE A 227 5.35 -14.19 -18.50
N VAL A 228 5.85 -13.62 -19.59
CA VAL A 228 7.18 -13.89 -20.12
C VAL A 228 8.17 -12.87 -19.56
N ASP A 229 9.14 -13.35 -18.78
CA ASP A 229 10.28 -12.57 -18.30
C ASP A 229 11.47 -12.76 -19.23
N SER A 230 11.76 -11.72 -20.02
CA SER A 230 12.85 -11.69 -20.99
C SER A 230 14.15 -11.13 -20.44
N THR A 231 14.18 -10.66 -19.19
CA THR A 231 15.36 -9.97 -18.63
C THR A 231 16.54 -10.92 -18.41
N PRO A 232 17.71 -10.70 -19.05
CA PRO A 232 18.88 -11.54 -18.86
C PRO A 232 19.45 -11.44 -17.44
N TYR A 233 20.01 -12.56 -16.96
CA TYR A 233 20.70 -12.63 -15.67
C TYR A 233 21.83 -11.60 -15.55
N SER A 234 22.61 -11.41 -16.62
CA SER A 234 23.80 -10.53 -16.64
C SER A 234 23.47 -9.05 -16.48
N GLU A 235 22.35 -8.58 -17.01
CA GLU A 235 21.94 -7.17 -16.92
C GLU A 235 21.31 -6.85 -15.55
N ARG A 236 20.61 -7.83 -14.95
CA ARG A 236 19.94 -7.69 -13.64
C ARG A 236 20.92 -7.59 -12.46
N THR A 237 22.17 -8.03 -12.63
CA THR A 237 23.27 -7.77 -11.67
C THR A 237 23.95 -6.41 -11.85
N ALA A 238 23.78 -5.75 -13.00
CA ALA A 238 24.44 -4.49 -13.34
C ALA A 238 23.54 -3.26 -13.11
N GLU A 239 22.21 -3.42 -13.14
CA GLU A 239 21.24 -2.38 -12.77
C GLU A 239 20.90 -2.39 -11.27
N ASP A 240 20.78 -1.19 -10.70
CA ASP A 240 20.65 -0.84 -9.29
C ASP A 240 19.87 -1.82 -8.38
N ALA A 241 20.50 -2.18 -7.25
CA ALA A 241 19.87 -2.87 -6.11
C ALA A 241 18.68 -2.09 -5.48
N ALA A 242 18.45 -0.84 -5.89
CA ALA A 242 17.34 0.01 -5.48
C ALA A 242 16.02 -0.27 -6.25
N ARG A 243 16.07 -0.94 -7.40
CA ARG A 243 14.87 -1.44 -8.12
C ARG A 243 14.78 -2.96 -7.98
N ARG A 244 14.57 -3.46 -6.75
CA ARG A 244 14.16 -4.86 -6.56
C ARG A 244 12.78 -5.05 -7.19
N LYS A 245 12.77 -5.63 -8.39
CA LYS A 245 11.59 -6.09 -9.12
C LYS A 245 10.63 -6.81 -8.18
N LYS A 246 9.37 -6.36 -8.13
CA LYS A 246 8.32 -6.99 -7.30
C LYS A 246 8.04 -8.40 -7.81
N ASP A 247 8.08 -9.39 -6.93
CA ASP A 247 7.87 -10.80 -7.29
C ASP A 247 6.37 -11.07 -7.50
N ILE A 248 5.97 -11.16 -8.76
CA ILE A 248 4.58 -11.42 -9.17
C ILE A 248 4.10 -12.78 -8.68
N GLY A 249 5.00 -13.77 -8.62
CA GLY A 249 4.67 -15.11 -8.14
C GLY A 249 4.35 -15.08 -6.66
N LEU A 250 5.19 -14.41 -5.86
CA LEU A 250 4.93 -14.21 -4.44
C LEU A 250 3.67 -13.39 -4.19
N TYR A 251 3.42 -12.36 -5.02
CA TYR A 251 2.20 -11.57 -4.95
C TYR A 251 0.93 -12.41 -5.18
N ALA A 252 0.92 -13.26 -6.21
CA ALA A 252 -0.19 -14.15 -6.49
C ALA A 252 -0.36 -15.25 -5.42
N MET A 253 0.74 -15.79 -4.88
CA MET A 253 0.72 -16.74 -3.77
C MET A 253 0.11 -16.14 -2.50
N ASN A 254 0.45 -14.89 -2.17
CA ASN A 254 -0.11 -14.18 -1.02
C ASN A 254 -1.62 -13.92 -1.15
N PHE A 255 -2.17 -13.91 -2.37
CA PHE A 255 -3.61 -13.75 -2.58
C PHE A 255 -4.39 -15.02 -2.16
N GLY A 256 -3.74 -16.19 -2.12
CA GLY A 256 -4.32 -17.41 -1.55
C GLY A 256 -5.27 -18.18 -2.49
N ASN A 257 -5.77 -17.58 -3.57
CA ASN A 257 -6.84 -18.14 -4.40
C ASN A 257 -6.40 -18.57 -5.81
N ALA A 258 -5.13 -18.43 -6.16
CA ALA A 258 -4.63 -18.60 -7.53
C ALA A 258 -3.66 -19.77 -7.66
N TYR A 259 -3.62 -20.45 -8.80
CA TYR A 259 -2.51 -21.36 -9.09
C TYR A 259 -1.29 -20.55 -9.55
N VAL A 260 -0.09 -20.85 -9.04
CA VAL A 260 1.13 -20.11 -9.40
C VAL A 260 2.24 -21.06 -9.78
N ALA A 261 2.87 -20.85 -10.93
CA ALA A 261 4.04 -21.63 -11.34
C ALA A 261 5.16 -20.76 -11.91
N SER A 262 6.39 -21.09 -11.55
CA SER A 262 7.60 -20.55 -12.17
C SER A 262 8.23 -21.61 -13.08
N THR A 263 8.42 -21.25 -14.34
CA THR A 263 8.77 -22.18 -15.42
C THR A 263 9.92 -21.62 -16.27
N ALA A 264 10.72 -22.53 -16.83
CA ALA A 264 11.78 -22.18 -17.77
C ALA A 264 11.93 -23.29 -18.82
N VAL A 265 11.46 -23.01 -20.04
CA VAL A 265 11.36 -24.00 -21.13
C VAL A 265 12.69 -24.67 -21.49
N TYR A 266 13.79 -23.93 -21.45
CA TYR A 266 15.12 -24.45 -21.75
C TYR A 266 15.82 -25.10 -20.55
N SER A 267 15.22 -25.06 -19.36
CA SER A 267 15.69 -25.80 -18.18
C SER A 267 14.96 -27.14 -18.03
N SER A 268 13.62 -27.12 -18.02
CA SER A 268 12.81 -28.32 -17.85
C SER A 268 11.51 -28.24 -18.63
N TYR A 269 11.49 -28.85 -19.82
CA TYR A 269 10.30 -28.90 -20.68
C TYR A 269 9.14 -29.67 -20.03
N THR A 270 9.43 -30.76 -19.32
CA THR A 270 8.40 -31.58 -18.64
C THR A 270 7.73 -30.81 -17.50
N GLN A 271 8.47 -29.94 -16.81
CA GLN A 271 7.93 -29.08 -15.77
C GLN A 271 7.00 -28.01 -16.34
N VAL A 272 7.37 -27.40 -17.47
CA VAL A 272 6.51 -26.43 -18.17
C VAL A 272 5.19 -27.05 -18.60
N LEU A 273 5.22 -28.27 -19.16
CA LEU A 273 4.01 -29.00 -19.53
C LEU A 273 3.11 -29.25 -18.32
N SER A 274 3.68 -29.75 -17.23
CA SER A 274 2.93 -30.02 -15.99
C SER A 274 2.31 -28.75 -15.43
N ALA A 275 3.08 -27.66 -15.40
CA ALA A 275 2.62 -26.37 -14.90
C ALA A 275 1.46 -25.78 -15.72
N MET A 276 1.52 -25.86 -17.05
CA MET A 276 0.45 -25.37 -17.93
C MET A 276 -0.82 -26.23 -17.86
N MET A 277 -0.68 -27.55 -17.74
CA MET A 277 -1.82 -28.45 -17.55
C MET A 277 -2.49 -28.24 -16.19
N GLU A 278 -1.70 -28.10 -15.12
CA GLU A 278 -2.20 -27.81 -13.77
C GLU A 278 -2.87 -26.44 -13.70
N ALA A 279 -2.32 -25.42 -14.35
CA ALA A 279 -2.92 -24.09 -14.46
C ALA A 279 -4.30 -24.12 -15.12
N GLU A 280 -4.44 -24.84 -16.24
CA GLU A 280 -5.71 -24.91 -16.97
C GLU A 280 -6.76 -25.77 -16.26
N ALA A 281 -6.33 -26.81 -15.55
CA ALA A 281 -7.21 -27.65 -14.75
C ALA A 281 -7.67 -26.96 -13.44
N PHE A 282 -6.97 -25.91 -13.00
CA PHE A 282 -7.30 -25.19 -11.78
C PHE A 282 -8.60 -24.38 -11.96
N ASP A 283 -9.55 -24.58 -11.05
CA ASP A 283 -10.80 -23.84 -11.06
C ASP A 283 -10.64 -22.52 -10.29
N GLY A 284 -10.07 -21.53 -10.98
CA GLY A 284 -9.76 -20.20 -10.46
C GLY A 284 -8.68 -19.49 -11.29
N PRO A 285 -8.18 -18.33 -10.85
CA PRO A 285 -7.14 -17.61 -11.57
C PRO A 285 -5.82 -18.37 -11.53
N SER A 286 -5.09 -18.39 -12.65
CA SER A 286 -3.80 -19.08 -12.78
C SER A 286 -2.73 -18.14 -13.33
N VAL A 287 -1.55 -18.11 -12.71
CA VAL A 287 -0.39 -17.30 -13.13
C VAL A 287 0.81 -18.20 -13.39
N VAL A 288 1.26 -18.23 -14.64
CA VAL A 288 2.46 -18.96 -15.05
C VAL A 288 3.54 -17.94 -15.42
N LEU A 289 4.62 -17.91 -14.66
CA LEU A 289 5.83 -17.13 -14.93
C LEU A 289 6.76 -17.94 -15.82
N ALA A 290 7.12 -17.40 -16.96
CA ALA A 290 7.90 -18.06 -18.00
C ALA A 290 9.21 -17.29 -18.24
N TYR A 291 10.34 -17.89 -17.85
CA TYR A 291 11.65 -17.29 -18.08
C TYR A 291 12.15 -17.58 -19.49
N LEU A 292 12.60 -16.52 -20.17
CA LEU A 292 13.11 -16.57 -21.54
C LEU A 292 14.14 -15.45 -21.77
N PRO A 293 15.34 -15.52 -21.17
CA PRO A 293 16.32 -14.44 -21.21
C PRO A 293 16.96 -14.28 -22.61
N TYR A 294 16.84 -13.11 -23.22
CA TYR A 294 17.55 -12.76 -24.45
C TYR A 294 18.08 -11.32 -24.38
N ASN A 295 19.28 -11.08 -24.91
CA ASN A 295 19.87 -9.73 -24.99
C ASN A 295 19.41 -9.03 -26.29
N HIS A 296 19.26 -9.82 -27.36
CA HIS A 296 18.74 -9.36 -28.65
C HIS A 296 17.71 -10.36 -29.20
N GLU A 297 16.69 -9.89 -29.91
CA GLU A 297 15.63 -10.74 -30.48
C GLU A 297 16.14 -11.77 -31.51
N GLU A 298 17.37 -11.61 -31.99
CA GLU A 298 18.05 -12.51 -32.92
C GLU A 298 18.98 -13.54 -32.23
N ASP A 299 19.02 -13.56 -30.89
CA ASP A 299 19.89 -14.47 -30.14
C ASP A 299 19.62 -15.94 -30.48
N SER A 300 20.70 -16.72 -30.60
CA SER A 300 20.57 -18.13 -30.93
C SER A 300 19.88 -18.91 -29.79
N PRO A 301 19.03 -19.91 -30.10
CA PRO A 301 18.42 -20.75 -29.06
C PRO A 301 19.43 -21.43 -28.14
N MET A 302 20.66 -21.67 -28.62
CA MET A 302 21.75 -22.21 -27.81
C MET A 302 22.22 -21.21 -26.75
N THR A 303 22.33 -19.93 -27.10
CA THR A 303 22.70 -18.85 -26.17
C THR A 303 21.66 -18.71 -25.07
N VAL A 304 20.37 -18.65 -25.46
CA VAL A 304 19.24 -18.53 -24.52
C VAL A 304 19.15 -19.76 -23.61
N LEU A 305 19.40 -20.96 -24.15
CA LEU A 305 19.44 -22.19 -23.35
C LEU A 305 20.57 -22.16 -22.32
N GLN A 306 21.77 -21.73 -22.70
CA GLN A 306 22.90 -21.65 -21.79
C GLN A 306 22.64 -20.65 -20.66
N GLU A 307 22.10 -19.48 -20.97
CA GLU A 307 21.75 -18.47 -19.96
C GLU A 307 20.59 -18.93 -19.05
N THR A 308 19.55 -19.53 -19.62
CA THR A 308 18.45 -20.12 -18.84
C THR A 308 18.94 -21.18 -17.87
N LYS A 309 19.81 -22.08 -18.35
CA LYS A 309 20.35 -23.16 -17.52
C LYS A 309 21.24 -22.62 -16.41
N LYS A 310 22.11 -21.65 -16.70
CA LYS A 310 22.90 -20.96 -15.67
C LYS A 310 22.00 -20.29 -14.63
N ALA A 311 20.97 -19.56 -15.04
CA ALA A 311 20.06 -18.87 -14.13
C ALA A 311 19.32 -19.84 -13.19
N VAL A 312 18.85 -20.98 -13.69
CA VAL A 312 18.18 -22.00 -12.85
C VAL A 312 19.19 -22.74 -11.97
N ASP A 313 20.35 -23.13 -12.51
CA ASP A 313 21.38 -23.86 -11.77
C ASP A 313 22.02 -23.01 -10.68
N LEU A 314 22.12 -21.69 -10.86
CA LEU A 314 22.62 -20.75 -9.85
C LEU A 314 21.56 -20.36 -8.81
N GLY A 315 20.32 -20.86 -8.95
CA GLY A 315 19.22 -20.53 -8.05
C GLY A 315 18.62 -19.14 -8.23
N TYR A 316 19.02 -18.42 -9.28
CA TYR A 316 18.50 -17.09 -9.60
C TYR A 316 17.04 -17.14 -10.08
N TRP A 317 16.69 -18.15 -10.87
CA TRP A 317 15.30 -18.41 -11.29
C TRP A 317 14.83 -19.77 -10.75
N PRO A 318 14.15 -19.82 -9.60
CA PRO A 318 13.66 -21.07 -9.05
C PRO A 318 12.46 -21.59 -9.84
N LEU A 319 12.44 -22.89 -10.12
CA LEU A 319 11.31 -23.59 -10.73
C LEU A 319 10.45 -24.17 -9.60
N TYR A 320 9.19 -23.74 -9.54
CA TYR A 320 8.26 -24.18 -8.51
C TYR A 320 6.83 -24.17 -9.04
N ARG A 321 5.96 -24.91 -8.34
CA ARG A 321 4.52 -24.92 -8.55
C ARG A 321 3.82 -24.82 -7.20
N TRP A 322 2.82 -23.95 -7.14
CA TRP A 322 2.02 -23.71 -5.97
C TRP A 322 0.55 -23.85 -6.31
N ASN A 323 -0.13 -24.72 -5.58
CA ASN A 323 -1.56 -24.97 -5.74
C ASN A 323 -2.25 -24.85 -4.38
N PRO A 324 -3.05 -23.80 -4.15
CA PRO A 324 -3.71 -23.57 -2.86
C PRO A 324 -4.76 -24.63 -2.54
N LYS A 325 -5.30 -25.32 -3.55
CA LYS A 325 -6.33 -26.37 -3.38
C LYS A 325 -5.74 -27.79 -3.32
N ALA A 326 -4.41 -27.93 -3.30
CA ALA A 326 -3.77 -29.26 -3.25
C ALA A 326 -4.01 -29.98 -1.91
N GLU A 327 -4.11 -29.23 -0.81
CA GLU A 327 -4.35 -29.78 0.52
C GLU A 327 -5.72 -30.48 0.62
N GLU A 328 -6.74 -29.98 -0.10
CA GLU A 328 -8.07 -30.61 -0.20
C GLU A 328 -8.01 -32.03 -0.82
N LYS A 329 -6.95 -32.32 -1.59
CA LYS A 329 -6.69 -33.62 -2.24
C LYS A 329 -5.59 -34.42 -1.54
N GLY A 330 -5.04 -33.94 -0.42
CA GLY A 330 -3.94 -34.57 0.31
C GLY A 330 -2.58 -34.48 -0.39
N GLU A 331 -2.41 -33.53 -1.32
CA GLU A 331 -1.13 -33.28 -2.00
C GLU A 331 -0.39 -32.07 -1.41
N GLU A 332 0.93 -32.01 -1.61
CA GLU A 332 1.76 -30.87 -1.21
C GLU A 332 1.34 -29.59 -1.95
N THR A 333 1.10 -28.51 -1.18
CA THR A 333 0.71 -27.18 -1.69
C THR A 333 1.83 -26.47 -2.45
N PHE A 334 3.09 -26.71 -2.08
CA PHE A 334 4.26 -26.14 -2.74
C PHE A 334 5.24 -27.23 -3.18
N LYS A 335 5.53 -27.28 -4.49
CA LYS A 335 6.47 -28.24 -5.09
C LYS A 335 7.65 -27.47 -5.69
N LEU A 336 8.86 -27.72 -5.16
CA LEU A 336 10.12 -27.16 -5.69
C LEU A 336 10.73 -28.13 -6.72
N ASP A 337 10.74 -27.71 -7.98
CA ASP A 337 11.19 -28.53 -9.12
C ASP A 337 12.68 -28.30 -9.48
N SER A 338 13.35 -27.29 -8.90
CA SER A 338 14.78 -27.03 -9.09
C SER A 338 15.67 -28.04 -8.34
N GLU A 339 16.12 -29.10 -9.00
CA GLU A 339 16.92 -30.20 -8.41
C GLU A 339 18.22 -29.75 -7.74
N ARG A 340 18.94 -28.76 -8.29
CA ARG A 340 20.17 -28.25 -7.66
C ARG A 340 19.88 -27.47 -6.38
N ILE A 341 18.89 -26.58 -6.39
CA ILE A 341 18.47 -25.84 -5.18
C ILE A 341 17.97 -26.84 -4.13
N LYS A 342 17.21 -27.85 -4.55
CA LYS A 342 16.74 -28.95 -3.68
C LYS A 342 17.91 -29.75 -3.11
N HIS A 343 18.94 -30.05 -3.89
CA HIS A 343 20.12 -30.79 -3.44
C HIS A 343 21.06 -29.93 -2.58
N GLU A 344 21.27 -28.66 -2.91
CA GLU A 344 22.02 -27.69 -2.08
C GLU A 344 21.30 -27.44 -0.76
N LEU A 345 19.96 -27.35 -0.77
CA LEU A 345 19.14 -27.30 0.44
C LEU A 345 19.28 -28.59 1.25
N GLN A 346 19.19 -29.77 0.62
CA GLN A 346 19.40 -31.06 1.30
C GLN A 346 20.84 -31.22 1.83
N GLN A 347 21.85 -30.76 1.11
CA GLN A 347 23.25 -30.78 1.52
C GLN A 347 23.52 -29.76 2.62
N PHE A 348 22.93 -28.57 2.54
CA PHE A 348 22.97 -27.57 3.59
C PHE A 348 22.33 -28.12 4.85
N LEU A 349 21.12 -28.69 4.78
CA LEU A 349 20.46 -29.32 5.92
C LEU A 349 21.26 -30.50 6.49
N LYS A 350 21.90 -31.32 5.64
CA LYS A 350 22.83 -32.38 6.09
C LYS A 350 24.09 -31.82 6.73
N ARG A 351 24.66 -30.76 6.17
CA ARG A 351 25.91 -30.13 6.62
C ARG A 351 25.68 -29.32 7.88
N ASP A 352 24.53 -28.70 8.04
CA ASP A 352 24.09 -27.98 9.25
C ASP A 352 23.79 -28.97 10.38
N ASN A 353 23.25 -30.15 10.08
CA ASN A 353 23.12 -31.25 11.04
C ASN A 353 24.48 -31.83 11.45
N GLN A 354 25.43 -31.99 10.51
CA GLN A 354 26.82 -32.39 10.82
C GLN A 354 27.62 -31.29 11.56
N LEU A 355 27.45 -30.01 11.17
CA LEU A 355 28.03 -28.87 11.87
C LEU A 355 27.45 -28.75 13.27
N SER A 356 26.14 -28.96 13.46
CA SER A 356 25.49 -28.97 14.77
C SER A 356 26.07 -30.05 15.71
N GLN A 357 26.54 -31.18 15.17
CA GLN A 357 27.26 -32.21 15.93
C GLN A 357 28.72 -31.83 16.23
N LEU A 358 29.41 -31.14 15.31
CA LEU A 358 30.80 -30.68 15.45
C LEU A 358 30.96 -29.39 16.27
N MET A 359 29.98 -28.49 16.24
CA MET A 359 29.96 -27.18 16.90
C MET A 359 29.74 -27.24 18.42
N ARG A 360 29.51 -28.43 18.99
CA ARG A 360 29.49 -28.67 20.44
C ARG A 360 30.84 -28.42 21.14
N ARG A 361 31.91 -27.98 20.45
CA ARG A 361 33.25 -27.81 21.05
C ARG A 361 33.92 -26.44 21.02
N HIS A 362 33.44 -25.39 20.32
CA HIS A 362 33.71 -23.95 20.58
C HIS A 362 33.06 -23.09 19.46
N PRO A 363 32.50 -21.89 19.74
CA PRO A 363 31.68 -21.16 18.76
C PRO A 363 32.35 -19.93 18.14
N GLN A 364 32.09 -19.71 16.85
CA GLN A 364 31.59 -18.45 16.24
C GLN A 364 31.42 -18.69 14.73
N PHE A 365 30.30 -18.28 14.12
CA PHE A 365 30.19 -17.69 12.76
C PHE A 365 28.73 -17.32 12.38
N HIS A 366 28.64 -16.50 11.33
CA HIS A 366 27.56 -15.65 10.83
C HIS A 366 26.35 -16.32 10.16
N ALA A 367 25.36 -15.45 9.91
CA ALA A 367 23.97 -15.64 9.53
C ALA A 367 23.68 -15.89 8.03
N ASN A 368 22.41 -16.27 7.82
CA ASN A 368 21.59 -16.28 6.60
C ASN A 368 21.62 -17.57 5.78
N LEU A 369 20.62 -18.44 5.96
CA LEU A 369 19.44 -18.59 5.08
C LEU A 369 18.63 -19.85 5.45
N SER A 370 17.32 -19.72 5.64
CA SER A 370 16.25 -20.65 5.21
C SER A 370 15.01 -20.44 6.08
N GLU A 371 13.94 -19.99 5.42
CA GLU A 371 12.81 -19.31 6.02
C GLU A 371 11.53 -20.15 6.06
N SER A 372 11.60 -21.47 5.85
CA SER A 372 10.39 -22.31 5.92
C SER A 372 10.49 -23.57 6.80
N TYR A 373 11.64 -23.80 7.45
CA TYR A 373 11.77 -24.76 8.56
C TYR A 373 12.06 -24.05 9.91
N GLY A 374 12.18 -22.73 9.86
CA GLY A 374 12.72 -21.91 10.93
C GLY A 374 11.72 -21.53 12.02
N THR A 375 10.41 -21.71 11.89
CA THR A 375 9.47 -21.26 12.92
C THR A 375 9.58 -22.07 14.21
N GLU A 376 9.66 -23.40 14.13
CA GLU A 376 9.85 -24.23 15.33
C GLU A 376 11.28 -24.18 15.85
N VAL A 377 12.29 -24.25 14.96
CA VAL A 377 13.71 -24.22 15.37
C VAL A 377 14.14 -22.84 15.87
N ARG A 378 13.63 -21.73 15.31
CA ARG A 378 13.85 -20.37 15.86
C ARG A 378 13.09 -20.14 17.16
N LYS A 379 11.90 -20.74 17.37
CA LYS A 379 11.24 -20.74 18.69
C LYS A 379 12.13 -21.42 19.74
N VAL A 380 12.70 -22.58 19.41
CA VAL A 380 13.62 -23.33 20.28
C VAL A 380 14.99 -22.63 20.45
N GLN A 381 15.53 -21.96 19.43
CA GLN A 381 16.79 -21.22 19.50
C GLN A 381 16.64 -19.87 20.22
N LYS A 382 15.54 -19.12 20.02
CA LYS A 382 15.19 -17.94 20.84
C LYS A 382 15.03 -18.36 22.29
N ARG A 383 14.38 -19.50 22.56
CA ARG A 383 14.23 -20.08 23.90
C ARG A 383 15.58 -20.38 24.54
N LYS A 384 16.46 -21.14 23.88
CA LYS A 384 17.81 -21.40 24.40
C LYS A 384 18.69 -20.16 24.55
N ALA A 385 18.55 -19.16 23.69
CA ALA A 385 19.27 -17.90 23.82
C ALA A 385 18.74 -17.04 24.97
N LYS A 386 17.43 -17.08 25.24
CA LYS A 386 16.77 -16.40 26.36
C LYS A 386 17.03 -17.12 27.68
N ASP A 387 16.98 -18.45 27.70
CA ASP A 387 17.37 -19.29 28.84
C ASP A 387 18.86 -19.11 29.16
N ALA A 388 19.75 -19.05 28.16
CA ALA A 388 21.16 -18.75 28.37
C ALA A 388 21.41 -17.31 28.86
N TYR A 389 20.59 -16.35 28.43
CA TYR A 389 20.59 -14.98 28.93
C TYR A 389 20.03 -14.87 30.36
N GLU A 390 19.06 -15.71 30.72
CA GLU A 390 18.51 -15.82 32.08
C GLU A 390 19.44 -16.55 33.05
N VAL A 391 20.18 -17.56 32.58
CA VAL A 391 21.30 -18.19 33.32
C VAL A 391 22.44 -17.20 33.53
N LEU A 392 22.66 -16.26 32.60
CA LEU A 392 23.56 -15.11 32.81
C LEU A 392 23.01 -14.08 33.82
N LEU A 393 21.69 -14.08 34.08
CA LEU A 393 20.99 -13.23 35.05
C LEU A 393 20.69 -13.95 36.38
N GLU A 394 21.15 -15.19 36.59
CA GLU A 394 20.96 -16.02 37.80
C GLU A 394 21.54 -15.41 39.11
N GLY A 395 22.02 -14.18 39.06
CA GLY A 395 22.35 -13.39 40.25
C GLY A 395 21.19 -12.63 40.89
N LEU A 396 19.98 -12.62 40.33
CA LEU A 396 18.86 -11.83 40.85
C LEU A 396 17.71 -12.71 41.37
N GLN A 397 17.54 -12.71 42.70
CA GLN A 397 16.51 -13.42 43.44
C GLN A 397 15.12 -12.81 43.17
N GLY A 398 14.13 -13.63 42.84
CA GLY A 398 12.74 -13.21 42.63
C GLY A 398 11.81 -14.34 42.17
N ALA A 399 10.53 -14.29 42.53
CA ALA A 399 9.54 -15.26 42.04
C ALA A 399 9.31 -15.10 40.51
N PRO A 400 9.17 -16.18 39.73
CA PRO A 400 8.96 -16.10 38.29
C PRO A 400 7.55 -15.61 37.95
N MET A 401 7.44 -14.74 36.94
CA MET A 401 6.16 -14.25 36.40
C MET A 401 6.21 -14.19 34.86
N THR A 402 5.42 -15.04 34.21
CA THR A 402 5.33 -15.09 32.74
C THR A 402 4.09 -14.33 32.26
N ILE A 403 4.25 -13.37 31.35
CA ILE A 403 3.18 -12.54 30.80
C ILE A 403 2.97 -12.89 29.33
N LEU A 404 1.78 -13.40 29.00
CA LEU A 404 1.39 -13.82 27.66
C LEU A 404 0.32 -12.86 27.09
N PHE A 405 0.55 -12.35 25.89
CA PHE A 405 -0.36 -11.36 25.29
C PHE A 405 -0.89 -11.73 23.91
N ALA A 406 -2.09 -11.25 23.60
CA ALA A 406 -2.64 -11.27 22.25
C ALA A 406 -3.20 -9.88 21.91
N SER A 407 -2.79 -9.32 20.76
CA SER A 407 -3.05 -7.94 20.34
C SER A 407 -3.01 -7.79 18.83
N ASP A 408 -4.04 -7.19 18.22
CA ASP A 408 -4.01 -6.81 16.80
C ASP A 408 -3.41 -5.40 16.60
N ASN A 409 -3.76 -4.44 17.48
CA ASN A 409 -3.36 -3.03 17.37
C ASN A 409 -2.24 -2.61 18.35
N GLY A 410 -1.57 -3.57 19.00
CA GLY A 410 -0.48 -3.33 19.95
C GLY A 410 -0.86 -2.82 21.35
N ASN A 411 -2.13 -2.52 21.65
CA ASN A 411 -2.55 -2.06 22.99
C ASN A 411 -2.24 -3.10 24.10
N ALA A 412 -2.65 -4.36 23.92
CA ALA A 412 -2.38 -5.42 24.88
C ALA A 412 -0.89 -5.74 24.98
N GLU A 413 -0.16 -5.66 23.86
CA GLU A 413 1.30 -5.82 23.82
C GLU A 413 2.01 -4.74 24.65
N ASN A 414 1.66 -3.46 24.45
CA ASN A 414 2.25 -2.35 25.17
C ASN A 414 1.95 -2.42 26.68
N LEU A 415 0.71 -2.77 27.04
CA LEU A 415 0.31 -2.99 28.43
C LEU A 415 1.12 -4.11 29.08
N SER A 416 1.32 -5.23 28.37
CA SER A 416 2.09 -6.38 28.85
C SER A 416 3.56 -6.06 29.05
N LYS A 417 4.18 -5.29 28.14
CA LYS A 417 5.55 -4.80 28.29
C LYS A 417 5.69 -3.89 29.51
N ARG A 418 4.71 -2.99 29.72
CA ARG A 418 4.68 -2.10 30.89
C ARG A 418 4.56 -2.89 32.19
N LEU A 419 3.62 -3.84 32.27
CA LEU A 419 3.45 -4.71 33.42
C LEU A 419 4.71 -5.54 33.70
N GLY A 420 5.36 -6.07 32.66
CA GLY A 420 6.62 -6.80 32.78
C GLY A 420 7.74 -5.95 33.37
N ASN A 421 7.95 -4.75 32.83
CA ASN A 421 8.96 -3.82 33.37
C ASN A 421 8.69 -3.47 34.84
N ARG A 422 7.42 -3.29 35.21
CA ARG A 422 7.01 -3.03 36.59
C ARG A 422 7.21 -4.21 37.53
N GLY A 423 7.03 -5.43 37.04
CA GLY A 423 7.37 -6.64 37.78
C GLY A 423 8.88 -6.76 38.00
N LYS A 424 9.72 -6.46 37.00
CA LYS A 424 11.19 -6.43 37.18
C LYS A 424 11.62 -5.42 38.23
N ALA A 425 11.05 -4.21 38.18
CA ALA A 425 11.32 -3.18 39.17
C ALA A 425 10.92 -3.60 40.60
N ARG A 426 9.91 -4.47 40.72
CA ARG A 426 9.44 -5.08 41.97
C ARG A 426 10.21 -6.34 42.38
N GLY A 427 11.29 -6.69 41.67
CA GLY A 427 12.13 -7.84 41.97
C GLY A 427 11.57 -9.18 41.47
N LEU A 428 10.58 -9.20 40.57
CA LEU A 428 10.11 -10.43 39.93
C LEU A 428 10.97 -10.80 38.71
N LYS A 429 11.16 -12.10 38.50
CA LYS A 429 11.76 -12.61 37.26
C LYS A 429 10.68 -12.64 36.17
N THR A 430 10.54 -11.53 35.43
CA THR A 430 9.44 -11.41 34.46
C THR A 430 9.82 -11.81 33.04
N MET A 431 8.99 -12.61 32.40
CA MET A 431 9.03 -12.89 30.96
C MET A 431 7.82 -12.29 30.26
N VAL A 432 7.98 -11.68 29.07
CA VAL A 432 6.85 -11.21 28.24
C VAL A 432 6.95 -11.85 26.86
N MET A 433 5.83 -12.39 26.34
CA MET A 433 5.77 -13.08 25.05
C MET A 433 4.36 -13.02 24.43
N ALA A 434 4.24 -13.12 23.11
CA ALA A 434 2.94 -13.32 22.47
C ALA A 434 2.41 -14.73 22.75
N MET A 435 1.09 -14.90 22.87
CA MET A 435 0.46 -16.18 23.19
C MET A 435 0.85 -17.29 22.20
N ASP A 436 0.79 -17.05 20.89
CA ASP A 436 1.13 -18.06 19.87
C ASP A 436 2.64 -18.38 19.78
N GLU A 437 3.49 -17.58 20.43
CA GLU A 437 4.92 -17.86 20.53
C GLU A 437 5.24 -18.79 21.72
N TYR A 438 4.34 -18.93 22.69
CA TYR A 438 4.55 -19.72 23.90
C TYR A 438 4.07 -21.18 23.71
N PRO A 439 4.92 -22.20 23.96
CA PRO A 439 4.51 -23.59 23.84
C PRO A 439 3.53 -24.00 24.96
N LEU A 440 2.37 -24.57 24.57
CA LEU A 440 1.32 -24.97 25.52
C LEU A 440 1.79 -26.03 26.53
N GLU A 441 2.68 -26.92 26.09
CA GLU A 441 3.24 -27.99 26.92
C GLU A 441 4.08 -27.47 28.09
N ASP A 442 4.60 -26.25 28.00
CA ASP A 442 5.44 -25.66 29.06
C ASP A 442 4.60 -24.98 30.16
N MET A 443 3.30 -24.74 29.94
CA MET A 443 2.47 -24.00 30.88
C MET A 443 2.37 -24.68 32.26
N ASN A 444 2.46 -26.00 32.33
CA ASN A 444 2.41 -26.77 33.58
C ASN A 444 3.67 -26.57 34.45
N ASN A 445 4.78 -26.09 33.87
CA ASN A 445 6.05 -25.86 34.56
C ASN A 445 6.17 -24.43 35.10
N GLU A 446 5.24 -23.53 34.75
CA GLU A 446 5.23 -22.16 35.22
C GLU A 446 4.60 -22.05 36.61
N GLU A 447 5.09 -21.11 37.42
CA GLU A 447 4.53 -20.84 38.74
C GLU A 447 3.43 -19.77 38.68
N ASN A 448 3.69 -18.65 37.99
CA ASN A 448 2.75 -17.54 37.85
C ASN A 448 2.64 -17.09 36.39
N ILE A 449 1.44 -17.13 35.80
CA ILE A 449 1.18 -16.68 34.43
C ILE A 449 0.13 -15.56 34.41
N VAL A 450 0.42 -14.46 33.73
CA VAL A 450 -0.52 -13.35 33.50
C VAL A 450 -0.87 -13.27 32.02
N PHE A 451 -2.16 -13.28 31.70
CA PHE A 451 -2.65 -13.19 30.33
C PHE A 451 -3.26 -11.81 30.07
N ILE A 452 -2.90 -11.16 28.97
CA ILE A 452 -3.50 -9.90 28.55
C ILE A 452 -3.96 -10.02 27.09
N THR A 453 -5.26 -9.94 26.84
CA THR A 453 -5.80 -10.17 25.49
C THR A 453 -6.80 -9.09 25.11
N SER A 454 -6.68 -8.58 23.88
CA SER A 454 -7.71 -7.72 23.28
C SER A 454 -8.79 -8.53 22.59
N THR A 455 -9.96 -7.93 22.41
CA THR A 455 -11.06 -8.56 21.69
C THR A 455 -11.01 -8.25 20.19
N ALA A 456 -11.01 -9.28 19.34
CA ALA A 456 -11.02 -9.14 17.88
C ALA A 456 -12.39 -9.51 17.27
N GLY A 457 -12.74 -8.88 16.15
CA GLY A 457 -13.88 -9.27 15.30
C GLY A 457 -15.22 -9.41 16.04
N GLN A 458 -15.73 -10.65 16.14
CA GLN A 458 -16.94 -11.01 16.88
C GLN A 458 -16.60 -11.79 18.17
N GLY A 459 -15.75 -11.19 19.00
CA GLY A 459 -15.34 -11.80 20.26
C GLY A 459 -14.33 -12.94 20.09
N GLU A 460 -13.52 -12.89 19.03
CA GLU A 460 -12.43 -13.82 18.74
C GLU A 460 -11.12 -13.35 19.40
N PHE A 461 -10.17 -14.28 19.54
CA PHE A 461 -8.80 -13.91 19.92
C PHE A 461 -8.09 -13.18 18.77
N PRO A 462 -7.20 -12.22 19.10
CA PRO A 462 -6.31 -11.59 18.13
C PRO A 462 -5.42 -12.61 17.40
N GLN A 463 -4.91 -12.24 16.23
CA GLN A 463 -4.24 -13.20 15.33
C GLN A 463 -3.03 -13.88 15.99
N ASN A 464 -2.30 -13.18 16.87
CA ASN A 464 -1.14 -13.69 17.62
C ASN A 464 -1.48 -14.44 18.93
N GLY A 465 -2.75 -14.77 19.15
CA GLY A 465 -3.19 -15.66 20.24
C GLY A 465 -4.25 -16.67 19.83
N ARG A 466 -4.58 -16.77 18.53
CA ARG A 466 -5.66 -17.64 18.04
C ARG A 466 -5.28 -19.12 18.14
N ASN A 467 -4.04 -19.48 17.79
CA ASN A 467 -3.59 -20.86 17.86
C ASN A 467 -3.43 -21.34 19.30
N PHE A 468 -2.91 -20.46 20.17
CA PHE A 468 -2.82 -20.69 21.61
C PHE A 468 -4.20 -20.96 22.19
N TRP A 469 -5.19 -20.12 21.87
CA TRP A 469 -6.56 -20.31 22.36
C TRP A 469 -7.17 -21.63 21.90
N GLU A 470 -7.07 -21.96 20.60
CA GLU A 470 -7.61 -23.23 20.09
C GLU A 470 -6.93 -24.44 20.76
N GLY A 471 -5.63 -24.35 21.07
CA GLY A 471 -4.94 -25.40 21.82
C GLY A 471 -5.42 -25.52 23.28
N VAL A 472 -5.55 -24.41 24.02
CA VAL A 472 -6.06 -24.42 25.41
C VAL A 472 -7.52 -24.89 25.49
N LYS A 473 -8.33 -24.46 24.52
CA LYS A 473 -9.75 -24.82 24.43
C LYS A 473 -9.94 -26.32 24.16
N ASN A 474 -9.15 -26.90 23.26
CA ASN A 474 -9.28 -28.30 22.86
C ASN A 474 -8.44 -29.28 23.71
N SER A 475 -7.52 -28.79 24.54
CA SER A 475 -6.70 -29.65 25.38
C SER A 475 -7.49 -30.34 26.50
N THR A 476 -7.30 -31.66 26.62
CA THR A 476 -7.78 -32.48 27.74
C THR A 476 -6.67 -32.93 28.68
N ASP A 477 -5.42 -32.77 28.26
CA ASP A 477 -4.24 -33.31 28.95
C ASP A 477 -3.43 -32.23 29.69
N LEU A 478 -3.85 -30.95 29.58
CA LEU A 478 -3.19 -29.82 30.24
C LEU A 478 -3.69 -29.68 31.69
N ASP A 479 -2.88 -30.12 32.64
CA ASP A 479 -3.10 -29.93 34.08
C ASP A 479 -2.38 -28.68 34.58
N LEU A 480 -3.14 -27.72 35.11
CA LEU A 480 -2.64 -26.45 35.64
C LEU A 480 -2.79 -26.33 37.16
N ALA A 481 -2.98 -27.45 37.89
CA ALA A 481 -3.21 -27.45 39.35
C ALA A 481 -2.14 -26.72 40.19
N THR A 482 -0.91 -26.65 39.69
CA THR A 482 0.24 -25.98 40.35
C THR A 482 0.45 -24.54 39.88
N VAL A 483 -0.25 -24.10 38.84
CA VAL A 483 -0.03 -22.81 38.17
C VAL A 483 -0.98 -21.76 38.74
N ASN A 484 -0.42 -20.65 39.21
CA ASN A 484 -1.21 -19.47 39.54
C ASN A 484 -1.39 -18.61 38.28
N PHE A 485 -2.58 -18.07 38.05
CA PHE A 485 -2.82 -17.25 36.86
C PHE A 485 -3.68 -16.01 37.11
N SER A 486 -3.56 -15.02 36.22
CA SER A 486 -4.47 -13.88 36.15
C SER A 486 -4.75 -13.50 34.69
N VAL A 487 -5.92 -12.92 34.43
CA VAL A 487 -6.31 -12.49 33.08
C VAL A 487 -6.79 -11.04 33.13
N PHE A 488 -6.31 -10.21 32.20
CA PHE A 488 -6.82 -8.88 31.92
C PHE A 488 -7.36 -8.82 30.48
N ALA A 489 -8.63 -8.52 30.33
CA ALA A 489 -9.32 -8.46 29.06
C ALA A 489 -9.50 -7.01 28.60
N LEU A 490 -9.12 -6.73 27.37
CA LEU A 490 -9.30 -5.44 26.71
C LEU A 490 -10.43 -5.53 25.67
N GLY A 491 -11.33 -4.56 25.68
CA GLY A 491 -12.48 -4.55 24.79
C GLY A 491 -13.33 -3.30 24.95
N ASP A 492 -14.40 -3.25 24.17
CA ASP A 492 -15.30 -2.11 24.08
C ASP A 492 -16.74 -2.60 24.22
N SER A 493 -17.42 -2.14 25.28
CA SER A 493 -18.79 -2.57 25.59
C SER A 493 -19.84 -2.09 24.58
N HIS A 494 -19.48 -1.12 23.74
CA HIS A 494 -20.34 -0.50 22.74
C HIS A 494 -19.91 -0.78 21.30
N TYR A 495 -18.88 -1.61 21.09
CA TYR A 495 -18.37 -1.98 19.77
C TYR A 495 -19.46 -2.58 18.87
N TRP A 496 -20.27 -3.48 19.42
CA TRP A 496 -21.39 -4.08 18.69
C TRP A 496 -22.69 -3.29 18.91
N PRO A 497 -23.40 -2.89 17.83
CA PRO A 497 -24.56 -2.01 17.93
C PRO A 497 -25.84 -2.71 18.43
N ARG A 498 -25.93 -4.04 18.35
CA ARG A 498 -27.13 -4.81 18.72
C ARG A 498 -27.08 -5.21 20.19
N LYS A 499 -28.23 -5.20 20.86
CA LYS A 499 -28.33 -5.60 22.28
C LYS A 499 -27.95 -7.07 22.49
N GLU A 500 -28.20 -7.94 21.51
CA GLU A 500 -27.81 -9.35 21.55
C GLU A 500 -26.29 -9.57 21.52
N ASP A 501 -25.51 -8.66 20.92
CA ASP A 501 -24.08 -8.83 20.67
C ASP A 501 -23.19 -8.37 21.85
N LYS A 502 -23.80 -7.86 22.94
CA LYS A 502 -23.08 -7.44 24.15
C LYS A 502 -22.23 -8.53 24.79
N HIS A 503 -22.55 -9.80 24.51
CA HIS A 503 -21.80 -10.94 25.03
C HIS A 503 -20.38 -11.06 24.45
N TYR A 504 -20.06 -10.38 23.34
CA TYR A 504 -18.72 -10.35 22.77
C TYR A 504 -17.75 -9.42 23.53
N TYR A 505 -18.25 -8.53 24.39
CA TYR A 505 -17.43 -7.64 25.19
C TYR A 505 -16.48 -8.43 26.12
N ASN A 506 -15.16 -8.20 25.97
CA ASN A 506 -14.09 -8.88 26.72
C ASN A 506 -14.15 -10.41 26.63
N LYS A 507 -14.80 -10.95 25.60
CA LYS A 507 -15.08 -12.37 25.48
C LYS A 507 -13.81 -13.24 25.46
N PRO A 508 -12.74 -12.94 24.70
CA PRO A 508 -11.51 -13.73 24.73
C PRO A 508 -10.91 -13.90 26.12
N GLY A 509 -10.82 -12.82 26.90
CA GLY A 509 -10.29 -12.88 28.26
C GLY A 509 -11.23 -13.63 29.22
N LYS A 510 -12.55 -13.45 29.09
CA LYS A 510 -13.56 -14.19 29.88
C LYS A 510 -13.53 -15.69 29.59
N ASP A 511 -13.49 -16.06 28.31
CA ASP A 511 -13.45 -17.44 27.85
C ASP A 511 -12.14 -18.12 28.30
N LEU A 512 -11.00 -17.41 28.19
CA LEU A 512 -9.71 -17.88 28.69
C LEU A 512 -9.76 -18.15 30.19
N PHE A 513 -10.23 -17.17 30.96
CA PHE A 513 -10.29 -17.24 32.41
C PHE A 513 -11.14 -18.43 32.87
N ALA A 514 -12.33 -18.60 32.29
CA ALA A 514 -13.22 -19.73 32.59
C ALA A 514 -12.58 -21.08 32.25
N ARG A 515 -11.86 -21.16 31.12
CA ARG A 515 -11.18 -22.39 30.70
C ARG A 515 -10.01 -22.74 31.61
N LEU A 516 -9.19 -21.76 32.00
CA LEU A 516 -8.05 -21.98 32.91
C LEU A 516 -8.49 -22.48 34.30
N ILE A 517 -9.62 -21.98 34.82
CA ILE A 517 -10.23 -22.53 36.05
C ILE A 517 -10.61 -24.01 35.85
N THR A 518 -11.22 -24.33 34.71
CA THR A 518 -11.66 -25.71 34.40
C THR A 518 -10.47 -26.68 34.29
N LEU A 519 -9.30 -26.19 33.87
CA LEU A 519 -8.04 -26.95 33.78
C LEU A 519 -7.27 -27.01 35.12
N GLY A 520 -7.85 -26.53 36.23
CA GLY A 520 -7.27 -26.63 37.57
C GLY A 520 -6.39 -25.45 37.99
N GLY A 521 -6.22 -24.42 37.14
CA GLY A 521 -5.42 -23.23 37.46
C GLY A 521 -5.95 -22.47 38.68
N LYS A 522 -5.03 -21.88 39.46
CA LYS A 522 -5.37 -21.05 40.64
C LYS A 522 -5.39 -19.58 40.28
N SER A 523 -6.57 -18.97 40.27
CA SER A 523 -6.70 -17.53 39.99
C SER A 523 -6.07 -16.69 41.12
N LEU A 524 -5.13 -15.80 40.76
CA LEU A 524 -4.52 -14.82 41.66
C LEU A 524 -5.48 -13.68 41.99
N VAL A 525 -6.17 -13.19 40.96
CA VAL A 525 -7.20 -12.14 41.03
C VAL A 525 -8.28 -12.44 39.99
N GLU A 526 -9.47 -11.90 40.23
CA GLU A 526 -10.57 -11.98 39.26
C GLU A 526 -10.17 -11.38 37.90
N CYS A 527 -10.83 -11.84 36.84
CA CYS A 527 -10.59 -11.35 35.47
C CYS A 527 -10.81 -9.83 35.42
N GLY A 528 -9.75 -9.07 35.15
CA GLY A 528 -9.85 -7.64 34.96
C GLY A 528 -10.51 -7.33 33.61
N LEU A 529 -11.40 -6.34 33.60
CA LEU A 529 -12.17 -5.95 32.43
C LEU A 529 -11.88 -4.48 32.12
N GLY A 530 -11.10 -4.22 31.07
CA GLY A 530 -10.94 -2.88 30.51
C GLY A 530 -12.06 -2.57 29.52
N ASP A 531 -12.62 -1.36 29.59
CA ASP A 531 -13.63 -0.85 28.64
C ASP A 531 -13.15 0.46 28.00
N ASP A 532 -13.04 0.50 26.68
CA ASP A 532 -12.71 1.74 25.94
C ASP A 532 -13.77 2.85 26.10
N GLN A 533 -14.94 2.53 26.65
CA GLN A 533 -16.04 3.48 26.88
C GLN A 533 -15.97 4.18 28.24
N ASP A 534 -15.10 3.73 29.14
CA ASP A 534 -14.89 4.37 30.45
C ASP A 534 -14.22 5.75 30.32
N PRO A 535 -14.31 6.64 31.34
CA PRO A 535 -13.74 7.98 31.28
C PRO A 535 -12.26 8.02 30.91
N ASP A 536 -11.49 7.04 31.39
CA ASP A 536 -10.06 6.87 31.09
C ASP A 536 -9.81 5.63 30.21
N GLY A 537 -10.83 5.10 29.54
CA GLY A 537 -10.75 3.87 28.76
C GLY A 537 -10.39 2.64 29.60
N TYR A 538 -9.65 1.70 29.01
CA TYR A 538 -9.26 0.46 29.70
C TYR A 538 -8.47 0.68 31.00
N GLN A 539 -7.88 1.86 31.18
CA GLN A 539 -7.11 2.24 32.35
C GLN A 539 -7.97 2.25 33.62
N THR A 540 -9.27 2.54 33.52
CA THR A 540 -10.19 2.51 34.66
C THR A 540 -10.22 1.12 35.29
N GLY A 541 -10.45 0.07 34.50
CA GLY A 541 -10.41 -1.32 34.98
C GLY A 541 -8.99 -1.80 35.34
N TYR A 542 -7.97 -1.33 34.61
CA TYR A 542 -6.58 -1.72 34.87
C TYR A 542 -6.05 -1.16 36.20
N ALA A 543 -6.40 0.08 36.54
CA ALA A 543 -6.00 0.74 37.78
C ALA A 543 -6.55 0.04 39.03
N GLU A 544 -7.68 -0.66 38.92
CA GLU A 544 -8.22 -1.49 40.00
C GLU A 544 -7.58 -2.89 40.05
N TRP A 545 -7.32 -3.50 38.89
CA TRP A 545 -6.83 -4.87 38.78
C TRP A 545 -5.34 -5.01 39.14
N GLU A 546 -4.51 -4.08 38.67
CA GLU A 546 -3.05 -4.17 38.80
C GLU A 546 -2.56 -4.13 40.27
N PRO A 547 -3.06 -3.27 41.16
CA PRO A 547 -2.68 -3.30 42.58
C PRO A 547 -3.01 -4.64 43.25
N LYS A 548 -4.18 -5.23 42.95
CA LYS A 548 -4.59 -6.53 43.49
C LYS A 548 -3.66 -7.64 43.00
N LEU A 549 -3.20 -7.58 41.75
CA LEU A 549 -2.21 -8.52 41.22
C LEU A 549 -0.89 -8.44 41.99
N TRP A 550 -0.40 -7.23 42.30
CA TRP A 550 0.82 -7.07 43.08
C TRP A 550 0.70 -7.57 44.52
N GLU A 551 -0.48 -7.39 45.13
CA GLU A 551 -0.78 -7.94 46.46
C GLU A 551 -0.76 -9.47 46.44
N ALA A 552 -1.42 -10.09 45.46
CA ALA A 552 -1.45 -11.54 45.29
C ALA A 552 -0.07 -12.15 45.02
N LEU A 553 0.81 -11.42 44.33
CA LEU A 553 2.21 -11.81 44.08
C LEU A 553 3.16 -11.48 45.24
N GLY A 554 2.68 -10.86 46.33
CA GLY A 554 3.48 -10.53 47.50
C GLY A 554 4.47 -9.38 47.31
N VAL A 555 4.29 -8.56 46.27
CA VAL A 555 5.22 -7.46 45.88
C VAL A 555 4.56 -6.07 45.88
N ALA A 556 3.46 -5.91 46.62
CA ALA A 556 2.74 -4.63 46.72
C ALA A 556 3.54 -3.54 47.46
N ASN A 557 4.29 -3.91 48.51
CA ASN A 557 4.95 -2.96 49.42
C ASN A 557 6.47 -2.86 49.17
N VAL A 558 6.87 -2.55 47.94
CA VAL A 558 8.29 -2.31 47.61
C VAL A 558 8.57 -0.81 47.74
N ASP A 559 9.27 -0.42 48.80
CA ASP A 559 9.68 0.97 49.05
C ASP A 559 10.70 1.46 48.00
N GLY A 560 10.54 2.71 47.55
CA GLY A 560 11.50 3.37 46.64
C GLY A 560 11.27 3.15 45.14
N LEU A 561 10.13 2.56 44.75
CA LEU A 561 9.74 2.55 43.33
C LEU A 561 9.45 3.99 42.87
N PRO A 562 10.11 4.49 41.81
CA PRO A 562 9.76 5.78 41.24
C PRO A 562 8.31 5.72 40.75
N GLU A 563 7.45 6.61 41.28
CA GLU A 563 6.13 6.83 40.69
C GLU A 563 6.32 7.28 39.25
N GLU A 564 5.85 6.48 38.30
CA GLU A 564 5.93 6.84 36.90
C GLU A 564 4.93 7.97 36.67
N PRO A 565 5.35 9.13 36.14
CA PRO A 565 4.44 10.20 35.82
C PRO A 565 3.40 9.70 34.80
N PRO A 566 2.16 10.23 34.84
CA PRO A 566 1.12 9.84 33.89
C PRO A 566 1.61 9.95 32.45
N PRO A 567 1.13 9.08 31.53
CA PRO A 567 1.56 9.13 30.14
C PRO A 567 1.30 10.53 29.57
N LEU A 568 2.36 11.16 29.06
CA LEU A 568 2.29 12.51 28.50
C LEU A 568 1.25 12.54 27.37
N THR A 569 0.21 13.35 27.54
CA THR A 569 -0.76 13.61 26.49
C THR A 569 -0.14 14.49 25.41
N ASN A 570 -0.79 14.58 24.24
CA ASN A 570 -0.35 15.52 23.21
C ASN A 570 -0.33 16.96 23.72
N GLU A 571 -1.25 17.33 24.61
CA GLU A 571 -1.29 18.67 25.19
C GLU A 571 -0.13 18.89 26.16
N ASP A 572 0.22 17.89 26.97
CA ASP A 572 1.40 17.96 27.85
C ASP A 572 2.69 18.13 27.05
N ILE A 573 2.81 17.39 25.92
CA ILE A 573 3.95 17.52 25.00
C ILE A 573 4.02 18.95 24.44
N LYS A 574 2.90 19.53 24.02
CA LYS A 574 2.88 20.92 23.50
C LYS A 574 3.24 21.93 24.58
N ILE A 575 2.67 21.82 25.78
CA ILE A 575 2.97 22.71 26.91
C ILE A 575 4.45 22.62 27.29
N GLY A 576 5.00 21.40 27.38
CA GLY A 576 6.41 21.15 27.71
C GLY A 576 7.39 21.46 26.57
N SER A 577 6.90 21.70 25.35
CA SER A 577 7.76 21.90 24.17
C SER A 577 8.32 23.31 24.00
N ASN A 578 7.96 24.26 24.85
CA ASN A 578 8.33 25.67 24.69
C ASN A 578 7.95 26.21 23.29
N PHE A 579 6.64 26.22 22.99
CA PHE A 579 6.08 26.67 21.70
C PHE A 579 6.61 25.87 20.50
N LEU A 580 6.50 24.53 20.59
CA LEU A 580 6.80 23.57 19.52
C LEU A 580 8.28 23.43 19.16
N ARG A 581 9.20 23.85 20.04
CA ARG A 581 10.65 23.58 19.90
C ARG A 581 11.00 22.16 20.28
N GLY A 582 10.49 21.72 21.43
CA GLY A 582 10.82 20.44 22.05
C GLY A 582 12.32 20.23 22.12
N THR A 583 12.73 19.00 21.82
CA THR A 583 14.15 18.61 21.69
C THR A 583 14.54 18.44 20.22
N ILE A 584 13.77 19.02 19.28
CA ILE A 584 13.95 18.78 17.84
C ILE A 584 15.36 19.14 17.37
N ALA A 585 15.88 20.31 17.77
CA ALA A 585 17.20 20.76 17.32
C ALA A 585 18.32 19.82 17.80
N GLU A 586 18.27 19.38 19.06
CA GLU A 586 19.19 18.40 19.63
C GLU A 586 19.04 17.04 18.95
N GLY A 587 17.79 16.61 18.77
CA GLY A 587 17.44 15.36 18.12
C GLY A 587 17.91 15.30 16.67
N LEU A 588 17.95 16.41 15.93
CA LEU A 588 18.48 16.46 14.56
C LEU A 588 20.01 16.30 14.48
N VAL A 589 20.73 16.72 15.52
CA VAL A 589 22.20 16.59 15.62
C VAL A 589 22.60 15.17 16.06
N ASP A 590 21.74 14.48 16.81
CA ASP A 590 21.99 13.11 17.24
C ASP A 590 21.99 12.12 16.06
N GLU A 591 23.16 11.59 15.69
CA GLU A 591 23.32 10.60 14.62
C GLU A 591 23.21 9.15 15.09
N SER A 592 22.92 8.90 16.39
CA SER A 592 22.82 7.54 16.93
C SER A 592 21.65 6.73 16.36
N THR A 593 20.62 7.41 15.84
CA THR A 593 19.45 6.83 15.19
C THR A 593 18.98 7.70 14.03
N GLY A 594 18.44 7.06 12.98
CA GLY A 594 17.72 7.73 11.90
C GLY A 594 16.38 8.37 12.32
N ALA A 595 15.89 8.08 13.53
CA ALA A 595 14.64 8.61 14.07
C ALA A 595 14.80 9.92 14.86
N ILE A 596 13.66 10.50 15.22
CA ILE A 596 13.52 11.54 16.24
C ILE A 596 12.63 11.02 17.39
N SER A 597 12.73 11.63 18.58
CA SER A 597 12.00 11.20 19.77
C SER A 597 10.48 11.18 19.55
N ALA A 598 9.75 10.35 20.30
CA ALA A 598 8.29 10.24 20.14
C ALA A 598 7.55 11.58 20.39
N SER A 599 8.04 12.40 21.33
CA SER A 599 7.55 13.77 21.56
C SER A 599 7.84 14.66 20.37
N ASP A 600 9.05 14.65 19.83
CA ASP A 600 9.43 15.44 18.66
C ASP A 600 8.67 15.02 17.40
N GLN A 601 8.29 13.75 17.25
CA GLN A 601 7.41 13.29 16.17
C GLN A 601 6.02 13.94 16.23
N GLN A 602 5.51 14.29 17.41
CA GLN A 602 4.26 15.05 17.52
C GLN A 602 4.47 16.53 17.15
N LEU A 603 5.57 17.12 17.61
CA LEU A 603 5.88 18.54 17.40
C LEU A 603 6.26 18.86 15.93
N THR A 604 7.08 18.02 15.30
CA THR A 604 7.50 18.17 13.89
C THR A 604 6.33 18.18 12.90
N LYS A 605 5.17 17.62 13.26
CA LYS A 605 3.94 17.75 12.46
C LYS A 605 3.51 19.20 12.28
N PHE A 606 3.70 20.06 13.27
CA PHE A 606 3.37 21.49 13.16
C PHE A 606 4.36 22.24 12.25
N HIS A 607 5.56 21.69 12.06
CA HIS A 607 6.57 22.13 11.10
C HIS A 607 6.40 21.47 9.71
N GLY A 608 5.29 20.74 9.48
CA GLY A 608 5.00 20.14 8.18
C GLY A 608 5.66 18.77 7.92
N ILE A 609 6.27 18.16 8.94
CA ILE A 609 7.10 16.95 8.81
C ILE A 609 6.42 15.74 9.45
N TYR A 610 6.53 14.57 8.83
CA TYR A 610 6.18 13.28 9.43
C TYR A 610 7.35 12.34 9.30
N MET A 611 7.71 11.71 10.42
CA MET A 611 8.58 10.54 10.39
C MET A 611 7.79 9.32 9.89
N GLN A 612 8.43 8.55 9.05
CA GLN A 612 7.95 7.32 8.46
C GLN A 612 9.09 6.30 8.48
N ASP A 613 8.77 5.05 8.21
CA ASP A 613 9.74 4.01 7.97
C ASP A 613 9.35 3.20 6.75
N ASP A 614 10.36 2.64 6.09
CA ASP A 614 10.13 1.74 4.97
C ASP A 614 9.54 0.42 5.48
N ARG A 615 8.24 0.24 5.24
CA ARG A 615 7.48 -0.93 5.68
C ARG A 615 7.92 -2.21 4.99
N ASP A 616 8.38 -2.11 3.74
CA ASP A 616 8.80 -3.27 2.96
C ASP A 616 10.15 -3.80 3.48
N LEU A 617 11.00 -2.92 4.03
CA LEU A 617 12.28 -3.30 4.65
C LEU A 617 12.18 -3.57 6.16
N ARG A 618 11.06 -3.27 6.80
CA ARG A 618 10.94 -3.30 8.28
C ARG A 618 11.27 -4.68 8.84
N ASP A 619 10.67 -5.74 8.28
CA ASP A 619 10.85 -7.09 8.78
C ASP A 619 12.26 -7.62 8.47
N GLU A 620 12.81 -7.29 7.29
CA GLU A 620 14.19 -7.61 6.89
C GLU A 620 15.21 -6.98 7.86
N ARG A 621 15.05 -5.68 8.15
CA ARG A 621 15.96 -4.92 9.05
C ARG A 621 15.83 -5.38 10.49
N LYS A 622 14.60 -5.65 10.95
CA LYS A 622 14.35 -6.23 12.28
C LYS A 622 15.02 -7.59 12.42
N ALA A 623 14.99 -8.43 11.38
CA ALA A 623 15.69 -9.71 11.37
C ALA A 623 17.22 -9.56 11.42
N GLN A 624 17.76 -8.49 10.85
CA GLN A 624 19.18 -8.13 10.90
C GLN A 624 19.59 -7.43 12.21
N GLY A 625 18.65 -7.17 13.13
CA GLY A 625 18.90 -6.39 14.36
C GLY A 625 19.15 -4.90 14.10
N LEU A 626 18.82 -4.41 12.91
CA LEU A 626 18.95 -3.02 12.53
C LEU A 626 17.67 -2.26 12.90
N GLU A 627 17.81 -0.97 13.18
CA GLU A 627 16.66 -0.07 13.34
C GLU A 627 15.86 0.03 12.03
N PRO A 628 14.55 0.36 12.06
CA PRO A 628 13.77 0.62 10.85
C PRO A 628 14.46 1.63 9.93
N ALA A 629 14.26 1.49 8.62
CA ALA A 629 14.77 2.46 7.65
C ALA A 629 13.90 3.73 7.71
N TYR A 630 14.23 4.62 8.64
CA TYR A 630 13.49 5.85 8.84
C TYR A 630 13.69 6.83 7.69
N SER A 631 12.59 7.45 7.30
CA SER A 631 12.56 8.56 6.35
C SER A 631 11.49 9.56 6.76
N PHE A 632 11.49 10.71 6.13
CA PHE A 632 10.60 11.81 6.49
C PHE A 632 9.83 12.27 5.26
N MET A 633 8.56 12.61 5.51
CA MET A 633 7.70 13.28 4.56
C MET A 633 7.58 14.76 4.95
N ILE A 634 7.86 15.66 4.01
CA ILE A 634 7.67 17.10 4.18
C ILE A 634 6.47 17.53 3.33
N ARG A 635 5.56 18.30 3.91
CA ARG A 635 4.42 18.89 3.21
C ARG A 635 4.53 20.41 3.17
N CYS A 636 4.32 20.99 1.99
CA CYS A 636 4.23 22.44 1.83
C CYS A 636 2.85 22.98 2.24
N ARG A 637 2.80 24.26 2.58
CA ARG A 637 1.57 25.06 2.65
C ARG A 637 1.48 25.86 1.36
N LEU A 638 0.44 25.60 0.57
CA LEU A 638 0.27 26.15 -0.76
C LEU A 638 -1.20 26.58 -0.93
N PRO A 639 -1.57 27.81 -0.49
CA PRO A 639 -2.96 28.25 -0.51
C PRO A 639 -3.53 28.18 -1.93
N GLY A 640 -4.69 27.50 -2.06
CA GLY A 640 -5.35 27.24 -3.33
C GLY A 640 -4.55 26.43 -4.35
N GLY A 641 -3.41 25.84 -3.98
CA GLY A 641 -2.59 25.01 -4.86
C GLY A 641 -1.84 25.75 -5.95
N VAL A 642 -1.68 27.07 -5.86
CA VAL A 642 -1.04 27.87 -6.91
C VAL A 642 0.46 28.00 -6.66
N ALA A 643 1.25 27.59 -7.65
CA ALA A 643 2.71 27.77 -7.69
C ALA A 643 3.14 28.40 -9.02
N THR A 644 4.24 29.16 -9.00
CA THR A 644 4.88 29.66 -10.22
C THR A 644 5.75 28.57 -10.88
N PRO A 645 6.04 28.66 -12.20
CA PRO A 645 6.94 27.71 -12.86
C PRO A 645 8.33 27.62 -12.21
N THR A 646 8.87 28.75 -11.72
CA THR A 646 10.14 28.78 -10.99
C THR A 646 10.06 28.00 -9.69
N GLN A 647 8.98 28.19 -8.93
CA GLN A 647 8.72 27.45 -7.70
C GLN A 647 8.58 25.95 -7.96
N TRP A 648 7.88 25.56 -9.03
CA TRP A 648 7.78 24.17 -9.47
C TRP A 648 9.17 23.54 -9.69
N ASN A 649 10.02 24.18 -10.49
CA ASN A 649 11.38 23.68 -10.76
C ASN A 649 12.23 23.59 -9.49
N GLN A 650 12.06 24.51 -8.55
CA GLN A 650 12.75 24.47 -7.26
C GLN A 650 12.26 23.30 -6.40
N MET A 651 10.97 22.99 -6.40
CA MET A 651 10.42 21.84 -5.67
C MET A 651 10.86 20.51 -6.30
N ASP A 652 10.85 20.43 -7.62
CA ASP A 652 11.36 19.29 -8.36
C ASP A 652 12.84 19.00 -7.99
N ALA A 653 13.69 20.03 -8.00
CA ALA A 653 15.08 19.92 -7.59
C ALA A 653 15.25 19.44 -6.14
N ILE A 654 14.40 19.89 -5.20
CA ILE A 654 14.42 19.40 -3.81
C ILE A 654 14.05 17.91 -3.75
N SER A 655 13.04 17.48 -4.51
CA SER A 655 12.63 16.08 -4.54
C SER A 655 13.75 15.17 -5.06
N THR A 656 14.47 15.60 -6.09
CA THR A 656 15.58 14.88 -6.71
C THR A 656 16.83 14.86 -5.85
N GLN A 657 17.22 15.99 -5.26
CA GLN A 657 18.48 16.08 -4.51
C GLN A 657 18.35 15.56 -3.08
N LEU A 658 17.20 15.81 -2.45
CA LEU A 658 17.02 15.63 -1.01
C LEU A 658 16.01 14.54 -0.62
N GLY A 659 15.07 14.23 -1.51
CA GLY A 659 14.09 13.17 -1.33
C GLY A 659 14.43 11.90 -2.13
N ASN A 660 13.39 11.26 -2.65
CA ASN A 660 13.44 10.03 -3.44
C ASN A 660 13.12 10.24 -4.93
N GLU A 661 13.43 11.41 -5.48
CA GLU A 661 13.18 11.77 -6.89
C GLU A 661 11.70 11.82 -7.28
N THR A 662 10.81 11.86 -6.28
CA THR A 662 9.37 11.99 -6.49
C THR A 662 8.77 13.12 -5.66
N MET A 663 7.86 13.86 -6.29
CA MET A 663 7.01 14.86 -5.63
C MET A 663 5.55 14.46 -5.83
N LYS A 664 4.78 14.38 -4.74
CA LYS A 664 3.35 14.04 -4.80
C LYS A 664 2.49 15.30 -4.75
N LEU A 665 1.56 15.39 -5.70
CA LEU A 665 0.46 16.35 -5.68
C LEU A 665 -0.72 15.73 -4.93
N THR A 666 -1.37 16.52 -4.07
CA THR A 666 -2.41 16.02 -3.18
C THR A 666 -3.76 16.65 -3.49
N THR A 667 -4.84 15.94 -3.18
CA THR A 667 -6.20 16.47 -3.23
C THR A 667 -6.43 17.65 -2.27
N ARG A 668 -5.50 17.89 -1.33
CA ARG A 668 -5.45 19.08 -0.48
C ARG A 668 -4.69 20.25 -1.10
N GLN A 669 -4.42 20.19 -2.41
CA GLN A 669 -3.80 21.25 -3.19
C GLN A 669 -2.42 21.66 -2.66
N THR A 670 -1.57 20.68 -2.41
CA THR A 670 -0.20 20.92 -1.97
C THR A 670 0.77 19.83 -2.40
N PHE A 671 2.05 20.15 -2.33
CA PHE A 671 3.19 19.28 -2.60
C PHE A 671 3.61 18.48 -1.35
N GLN A 672 4.01 17.24 -1.57
CA GLN A 672 4.66 16.40 -0.56
C GLN A 672 5.93 15.78 -1.13
N PHE A 673 6.99 15.84 -0.33
CA PHE A 673 8.26 15.17 -0.58
C PHE A 673 8.36 13.97 0.34
N HIS A 674 8.79 12.82 -0.18
CA HIS A 674 8.96 11.57 0.57
C HIS A 674 10.43 11.13 0.51
N GLY A 675 10.81 10.22 1.40
CA GLY A 675 12.16 9.64 1.40
C GLY A 675 13.27 10.60 1.84
N ILE A 676 12.94 11.72 2.47
CA ILE A 676 13.95 12.65 3.00
C ILE A 676 14.55 12.01 4.26
N VAL A 677 15.85 11.77 4.30
CA VAL A 677 16.52 11.24 5.50
C VAL A 677 16.81 12.36 6.50
N LYS A 678 17.00 12.00 7.79
CA LYS A 678 17.16 12.94 8.91
C LYS A 678 18.15 14.08 8.63
N GLY A 679 19.37 13.76 8.18
CA GLY A 679 20.40 14.76 7.87
C GLY A 679 20.07 15.70 6.70
N LYS A 680 19.10 15.35 5.85
CA LYS A 680 18.65 16.18 4.71
C LYS A 680 17.41 17.03 5.03
N LEU A 681 16.82 16.91 6.22
CA LEU A 681 15.63 17.68 6.61
C LEU A 681 15.88 19.19 6.60
N LYS A 682 16.92 19.65 7.31
CA LYS A 682 17.23 21.09 7.41
C LYS A 682 17.54 21.72 6.04
N PRO A 683 18.39 21.12 5.19
CA PRO A 683 18.58 21.57 3.80
C PRO A 683 17.28 21.64 2.99
N ALA A 684 16.38 20.66 3.14
CA ALA A 684 15.11 20.64 2.39
C ALA A 684 14.20 21.79 2.82
N MET A 685 14.11 22.04 4.12
CA MET A 685 13.30 23.13 4.69
C MET A 685 13.84 24.51 4.26
N GLN A 686 15.16 24.69 4.26
CA GLN A 686 15.82 25.90 3.75
C GLN A 686 15.58 26.08 2.24
N GLY A 687 15.63 24.99 1.46
CA GLY A 687 15.31 24.99 0.04
C GLY A 687 13.88 25.44 -0.25
N ILE A 688 12.90 24.94 0.51
CA ILE A 688 11.50 25.34 0.40
C ILE A 688 11.33 26.83 0.74
N ASN A 689 11.94 27.28 1.84
CA ASN A 689 11.92 28.68 2.24
C ASN A 689 12.55 29.61 1.20
N LYS A 690 13.67 29.21 0.58
CA LYS A 690 14.34 29.95 -0.51
C LYS A 690 13.47 30.07 -1.76
N ALA A 691 12.54 29.14 -1.98
CA ALA A 691 11.54 29.20 -3.04
C ALA A 691 10.32 30.08 -2.68
N LEU A 692 10.35 30.81 -1.56
CA LEU A 692 9.23 31.60 -1.03
C LEU A 692 7.97 30.75 -0.80
N MET A 693 8.18 29.48 -0.43
CA MET A 693 7.14 28.58 0.07
C MET A 693 7.46 28.22 1.52
N THR A 694 6.46 27.69 2.24
CA THR A 694 6.61 27.36 3.66
C THR A 694 5.99 26.00 3.98
N THR A 695 6.44 25.36 5.04
CA THR A 695 5.86 24.14 5.60
C THR A 695 5.21 24.41 6.98
N ILE A 696 5.34 25.64 7.49
CA ILE A 696 4.72 26.09 8.74
C ILE A 696 3.23 25.81 8.69
N ALA A 697 2.70 25.12 9.70
CA ALA A 697 1.29 24.78 9.82
C ALA A 697 0.69 24.09 8.58
N ALA A 698 1.52 23.45 7.74
CA ALA A 698 1.01 22.61 6.65
C ALA A 698 0.30 21.36 7.22
N CYS A 699 0.67 20.97 8.44
CA CYS A 699 0.27 19.77 9.14
C CYS A 699 0.08 20.06 10.65
N GLY A 700 -0.18 19.04 11.46
CA GLY A 700 -0.52 19.22 12.88
C GLY A 700 -1.97 19.63 13.12
N ASP A 701 -2.27 19.96 14.38
CA ASP A 701 -3.56 20.43 14.89
C ASP A 701 -3.60 21.96 14.88
N VAL A 702 -3.75 22.49 13.67
CA VAL A 702 -3.75 23.91 13.30
C VAL A 702 -4.68 24.10 12.10
N ASN A 703 -4.93 25.36 11.72
CA ASN A 703 -5.45 25.63 10.38
C ASN A 703 -4.44 25.13 9.34
N ARG A 704 -4.86 24.13 8.56
CA ARG A 704 -4.06 23.55 7.49
C ARG A 704 -4.12 24.41 6.22
N ASN A 705 -3.69 23.84 5.10
CA ASN A 705 -3.80 24.47 3.79
C ASN A 705 -5.26 24.86 3.49
N VAL A 706 -5.46 26.09 3.03
CA VAL A 706 -6.76 26.61 2.58
C VAL A 706 -6.94 26.23 1.11
N MET A 707 -7.92 25.40 0.81
CA MET A 707 -8.21 24.96 -0.56
C MET A 707 -9.12 25.95 -1.28
N CYS A 708 -9.03 26.01 -2.60
CA CYS A 708 -9.87 26.86 -3.46
C CYS A 708 -10.21 26.10 -4.74
N SER A 709 -11.37 26.33 -5.37
CA SER A 709 -11.69 25.70 -6.65
C SER A 709 -10.53 25.77 -7.64
N SER A 710 -10.26 24.67 -8.35
CA SER A 710 -9.12 24.55 -9.27
C SER A 710 -9.46 24.89 -10.71
N LEU A 711 -10.76 24.98 -11.04
CA LEU A 711 -11.24 25.26 -12.40
C LEU A 711 -11.12 26.75 -12.73
N PRO A 712 -10.25 27.16 -13.68
CA PRO A 712 -10.03 28.57 -13.98
C PRO A 712 -11.02 29.14 -15.03
N GLU A 713 -12.11 28.44 -15.33
CA GLU A 713 -13.10 28.84 -16.36
C GLU A 713 -13.63 30.27 -16.13
N MET A 714 -13.82 30.65 -14.86
CA MET A 714 -14.15 32.01 -14.44
C MET A 714 -12.89 32.74 -13.94
N ASN A 715 -11.94 33.02 -14.83
CA ASN A 715 -10.59 33.50 -14.47
C ASN A 715 -10.58 34.68 -13.48
N GLU A 716 -11.44 35.69 -13.65
CA GLU A 716 -11.50 36.85 -12.75
C GLU A 716 -12.01 36.45 -11.34
N LEU A 717 -13.12 35.73 -11.26
CA LEU A 717 -13.70 35.27 -10.00
C LEU A 717 -12.78 34.29 -9.28
N HIS A 718 -12.15 33.38 -10.04
CA HIS A 718 -11.16 32.44 -9.55
C HIS A 718 -9.94 33.16 -8.96
N ARG A 719 -9.43 34.20 -9.63
CA ARG A 719 -8.31 34.99 -9.13
C ARG A 719 -8.65 35.70 -7.82
N GLU A 720 -9.84 36.27 -7.69
CA GLU A 720 -10.31 36.92 -6.46
C GLU A 720 -10.54 35.91 -5.32
N ALA A 721 -11.14 34.75 -5.62
CA ALA A 721 -11.34 33.67 -4.65
C ALA A 721 -10.00 33.10 -4.15
N HIS A 722 -9.04 32.88 -5.06
CA HIS A 722 -7.69 32.47 -4.71
C HIS A 722 -6.99 33.53 -3.83
N ALA A 723 -7.11 34.82 -4.15
CA ALA A 723 -6.58 35.90 -3.30
C ALA A 723 -7.18 35.85 -1.88
N CYS A 724 -8.47 35.53 -1.76
CA CYS A 724 -9.11 35.29 -0.46
C CYS A 724 -8.54 34.04 0.25
N SER A 725 -8.31 32.93 -0.45
CA SER A 725 -7.68 31.73 0.17
C SER A 725 -6.29 32.04 0.72
N LYS A 726 -5.49 32.84 0.00
CA LYS A 726 -4.19 33.29 0.45
C LYS A 726 -4.32 34.20 1.66
N LYS A 727 -5.21 35.19 1.63
CA LYS A 727 -5.50 36.08 2.76
C LYS A 727 -5.87 35.30 4.02
N ILE A 728 -6.76 34.31 3.91
CA ILE A 728 -7.16 33.45 5.04
C ILE A 728 -5.97 32.60 5.53
N SER A 729 -5.23 31.98 4.59
CA SER A 729 -4.07 31.15 4.92
C SER A 729 -3.03 31.93 5.70
N ASP A 730 -2.69 33.14 5.23
CA ASP A 730 -1.65 34.00 5.81
C ASP A 730 -2.11 34.59 7.16
N HIS A 731 -3.38 34.99 7.28
CA HIS A 731 -3.97 35.51 8.52
C HIS A 731 -4.00 34.48 9.65
N LEU A 732 -4.20 33.21 9.31
CA LEU A 732 -4.27 32.11 10.27
C LEU A 732 -2.94 31.37 10.44
N LEU A 733 -1.81 31.91 9.95
CA LEU A 733 -0.50 31.35 10.24
C LEU A 733 -0.15 31.56 11.74
N PRO A 734 0.42 30.55 12.41
CA PRO A 734 0.95 30.72 13.77
C PRO A 734 2.06 31.78 13.81
N SER A 735 2.10 32.55 14.90
CA SER A 735 3.14 33.55 15.16
C SER A 735 4.29 32.93 15.96
N THR A 736 4.96 31.95 15.35
CA THR A 736 6.03 31.16 15.99
C THR A 736 7.42 31.56 15.49
N THR A 737 8.37 31.70 16.41
CA THR A 737 9.79 31.88 16.08
C THR A 737 10.54 30.54 16.01
N ALA A 738 9.99 29.48 16.62
CA ALA A 738 10.58 28.13 16.68
C ALA A 738 10.93 27.57 15.30
N TYR A 739 10.08 27.78 14.30
CA TYR A 739 10.35 27.31 12.93
C TYR A 739 11.64 27.91 12.36
N HIS A 740 11.84 29.22 12.54
CA HIS A 740 13.03 29.90 12.04
C HIS A 740 14.28 29.48 12.81
N GLU A 741 14.19 29.33 14.12
CA GLU A 741 15.30 28.91 14.98
C GLU A 741 15.82 27.50 14.64
N ILE A 742 14.91 26.56 14.38
CA ILE A 742 15.28 25.16 14.14
C ILE A 742 15.73 24.96 12.68
N TRP A 743 14.95 25.45 11.72
CA TRP A 743 15.09 25.06 10.32
C TRP A 743 15.86 26.08 9.48
N ILE A 744 15.75 27.37 9.78
CA ILE A 744 16.28 28.43 8.92
C ILE A 744 17.63 28.95 9.42
N LYS A 745 17.77 29.17 10.73
CA LYS A 745 18.98 29.74 11.35
C LYS A 745 20.19 28.85 11.10
N ASP A 746 21.26 29.48 10.62
CA ASP A 746 22.55 28.84 10.42
C ASP A 746 23.49 29.09 11.61
N GLU A 747 24.40 28.16 11.91
CA GLU A 747 25.28 28.25 13.10
C GLU A 747 26.21 29.48 13.07
N ASN A 748 26.47 30.03 11.87
CA ASN A 748 27.33 31.18 11.64
C ASN A 748 26.59 32.53 11.65
N ASP A 749 25.25 32.53 11.63
CA ASP A 749 24.46 33.74 11.41
C ASP A 749 23.97 34.33 12.73
N LYS A 750 24.82 35.15 13.35
CA LYS A 750 24.49 35.88 14.59
C LYS A 750 23.46 37.01 14.41
N ASN A 751 23.06 37.34 13.18
CA ASN A 751 22.27 38.54 12.89
C ASN A 751 21.04 38.27 12.01
N VAL A 752 20.08 37.52 12.52
CA VAL A 752 18.68 37.72 12.13
C VAL A 752 17.94 38.18 13.37
N GLN A 753 17.85 39.51 13.54
CA GLN A 753 16.97 40.12 14.53
C GLN A 753 15.53 39.74 14.16
N VAL A 754 14.98 38.76 14.86
CA VAL A 754 13.53 38.57 14.93
C VAL A 754 12.99 39.75 15.72
N ALA A 755 12.00 40.45 15.17
CA ALA A 755 11.40 41.60 15.82
C ALA A 755 10.82 41.20 17.18
N GLY A 756 11.43 41.71 18.25
CA GLY A 756 10.90 41.68 19.61
C GLY A 756 11.73 40.83 20.57
N ASP A 757 12.36 41.49 21.55
CA ASP A 757 12.88 40.91 22.79
C ASP A 757 11.73 40.37 23.66
N ALA A 758 10.91 39.46 23.14
CA ALA A 758 9.92 38.75 23.95
C ALA A 758 10.61 37.54 24.57
N VAL A 759 10.82 37.60 25.89
CA VAL A 759 11.40 36.51 26.72
C VAL A 759 10.54 35.23 26.67
N GLN A 760 9.34 35.29 26.10
CA GLN A 760 8.42 34.18 25.88
C GLN A 760 7.68 34.41 24.56
N ASP A 761 7.68 33.41 23.67
CA ASP A 761 6.84 33.43 22.46
C ASP A 761 5.37 33.59 22.85
N PHE A 762 4.60 34.31 22.03
CA PHE A 762 3.17 34.51 22.25
C PHE A 762 2.40 34.13 20.99
N GLU A 763 1.52 33.14 21.11
CA GLU A 763 0.64 32.69 20.03
C GLU A 763 -0.78 33.28 20.20
N PRO A 764 -1.12 34.39 19.52
CA PRO A 764 -2.36 35.13 19.77
C PRO A 764 -3.63 34.32 19.44
N LEU A 765 -3.58 33.53 18.36
CA LEU A 765 -4.72 32.76 17.86
C LEU A 765 -4.75 31.32 18.36
N TYR A 766 -3.58 30.75 18.66
CA TYR A 766 -3.44 29.32 18.94
C TYR A 766 -3.22 29.03 20.43
N GLY A 767 -2.70 30.00 21.19
CA GLY A 767 -2.32 29.78 22.57
C GLY A 767 -1.18 28.75 22.71
N PRO A 768 -0.84 28.35 23.95
CA PRO A 768 0.29 27.46 24.23
C PRO A 768 0.05 26.01 23.74
N THR A 769 -1.20 25.60 23.62
CA THR A 769 -1.62 24.23 23.25
C THR A 769 -2.05 24.11 21.78
N TYR A 770 -2.05 25.20 21.02
CA TYR A 770 -2.55 25.21 19.65
C TYR A 770 -4.00 24.70 19.57
N LEU A 771 -4.46 24.21 18.41
CA LEU A 771 -5.81 23.65 18.33
C LEU A 771 -5.85 22.23 18.92
N PRO A 772 -6.99 21.81 19.49
CA PRO A 772 -7.18 20.43 19.95
C PRO A 772 -7.28 19.43 18.80
N ARG A 773 -7.53 19.90 17.57
CA ARG A 773 -7.61 19.09 16.35
C ARG A 773 -7.30 19.88 15.09
N LYS A 774 -7.06 19.16 14.00
CA LYS A 774 -6.90 19.69 12.63
C LYS A 774 -8.10 20.55 12.23
N PHE A 775 -7.82 21.74 11.68
CA PHE A 775 -8.81 22.68 11.16
C PHE A 775 -8.62 22.90 9.66
N LYS A 776 -9.71 22.80 8.89
CA LYS A 776 -9.71 22.74 7.43
C LYS A 776 -10.69 23.75 6.87
N ILE A 777 -10.21 24.54 5.91
CA ILE A 777 -11.01 25.56 5.22
C ILE A 777 -10.97 25.29 3.72
N THR A 778 -12.10 25.46 3.04
CA THR A 778 -12.17 25.36 1.59
C THR A 778 -13.04 26.45 0.97
N ILE A 779 -12.73 26.80 -0.28
CA ILE A 779 -13.51 27.72 -1.12
C ILE A 779 -13.98 26.98 -2.37
N ALA A 780 -15.26 27.08 -2.69
CA ALA A 780 -15.83 26.60 -3.95
C ALA A 780 -16.46 27.74 -4.75
N ILE A 781 -16.34 27.66 -6.07
CA ILE A 781 -16.91 28.61 -7.02
C ILE A 781 -18.05 27.94 -7.79
N PRO A 782 -19.31 28.36 -7.57
CA PRO A 782 -20.44 27.84 -8.34
C PRO A 782 -20.25 27.97 -9.86
N PRO A 783 -20.75 27.01 -10.65
CA PRO A 783 -21.63 25.91 -10.26
C PRO A 783 -20.90 24.67 -9.69
N HIS A 784 -19.57 24.68 -9.59
CA HIS A 784 -18.79 23.52 -9.19
C HIS A 784 -18.53 23.49 -7.67
N ASN A 785 -18.75 22.33 -7.07
CA ASN A 785 -18.35 22.03 -5.68
C ASN A 785 -17.17 21.05 -5.67
N ASP A 786 -16.11 21.39 -6.40
CA ASP A 786 -14.94 20.54 -6.63
C ASP A 786 -14.10 20.31 -5.36
N THR A 787 -14.18 21.22 -4.39
CA THR A 787 -13.47 21.10 -3.11
C THR A 787 -14.31 20.57 -1.95
N ASP A 788 -15.60 20.31 -2.21
CA ASP A 788 -16.63 19.89 -1.25
C ASP A 788 -16.75 20.76 0.01
N VAL A 789 -17.51 21.86 -0.08
CA VAL A 789 -17.73 22.82 1.02
C VAL A 789 -18.40 22.23 2.27
N TYR A 790 -19.02 21.05 2.20
CA TYR A 790 -19.73 20.46 3.35
C TYR A 790 -18.83 19.58 4.22
N ALA A 791 -17.68 19.12 3.71
CA ALA A 791 -16.84 18.13 4.37
C ALA A 791 -15.77 18.70 5.33
N HIS A 792 -15.67 20.03 5.46
CA HIS A 792 -14.61 20.71 6.22
C HIS A 792 -15.17 21.52 7.40
N ASP A 793 -14.28 22.10 8.19
CA ASP A 793 -14.65 22.93 9.34
C ASP A 793 -15.29 24.24 8.86
N ILE A 794 -14.76 24.81 7.78
CA ILE A 794 -15.35 25.94 7.08
C ILE A 794 -15.40 25.66 5.58
N GLY A 795 -16.60 25.80 5.01
CA GLY A 795 -16.83 25.84 3.57
C GLY A 795 -17.27 27.23 3.13
N LEU A 796 -16.63 27.78 2.10
CA LEU A 796 -16.95 29.10 1.57
C LEU A 796 -17.46 28.97 0.14
N ILE A 797 -18.71 29.33 -0.11
CA ILE A 797 -19.30 29.33 -1.45
C ILE A 797 -19.22 30.74 -2.01
N ALA A 798 -18.45 30.95 -3.07
CA ALA A 798 -18.26 32.26 -3.69
C ALA A 798 -19.56 32.82 -4.28
N ILE A 799 -19.84 34.10 -4.01
CA ILE A 799 -20.97 34.83 -4.55
C ILE A 799 -20.48 35.85 -5.58
N LYS A 800 -20.91 35.66 -6.82
CA LYS A 800 -20.64 36.55 -7.95
C LYS A 800 -21.65 37.71 -7.93
N GLY A 801 -21.15 38.93 -7.98
CA GLY A 801 -21.96 40.14 -8.11
C GLY A 801 -22.43 40.42 -9.53
N ASP A 802 -23.32 41.40 -9.65
CA ASP A 802 -23.84 41.89 -10.95
C ASP A 802 -22.72 42.45 -11.85
N ASP A 803 -21.64 42.96 -11.24
CA ASP A 803 -20.44 43.46 -11.93
C ASP A 803 -19.48 42.34 -12.38
N GLY A 804 -19.84 41.08 -12.10
CA GLY A 804 -19.05 39.90 -12.43
C GLY A 804 -17.96 39.55 -11.42
N LYS A 805 -17.74 40.38 -10.39
CA LYS A 805 -16.68 40.21 -9.40
C LYS A 805 -17.13 39.41 -8.18
N LEU A 806 -16.19 39.04 -7.33
CA LEU A 806 -16.50 38.42 -6.05
C LEU A 806 -17.10 39.48 -5.11
N GLN A 807 -18.33 39.28 -4.65
CA GLN A 807 -18.92 40.12 -3.60
C GLN A 807 -18.62 39.58 -2.20
N GLY A 808 -18.62 38.27 -2.05
CA GLY A 808 -18.43 37.62 -0.76
C GLY A 808 -18.68 36.13 -0.81
N PHE A 809 -18.99 35.55 0.35
CA PHE A 809 -19.16 34.12 0.51
C PHE A 809 -20.39 33.79 1.33
N ASN A 810 -21.12 32.76 0.90
CA ASN A 810 -21.98 32.00 1.79
C ASN A 810 -21.09 31.06 2.62
N VAL A 811 -21.09 31.25 3.93
CA VAL A 811 -20.22 30.55 4.90
C VAL A 811 -20.94 29.36 5.50
N LEU A 812 -20.36 28.17 5.35
CA LEU A 812 -20.76 26.96 6.04
C LEU A 812 -19.80 26.71 7.20
N ALA A 813 -20.36 26.41 8.38
CA ALA A 813 -19.60 26.01 9.55
C ALA A 813 -19.94 24.57 9.95
N GLY A 814 -18.93 23.74 10.13
CA GLY A 814 -19.04 22.32 10.51
C GLY A 814 -17.94 21.93 11.49
N GLY A 815 -17.69 20.62 11.62
CA GLY A 815 -16.58 20.06 12.39
C GLY A 815 -15.69 19.11 11.57
N GLY A 816 -15.90 19.10 10.24
CA GLY A 816 -15.23 18.21 9.31
C GLY A 816 -15.63 16.73 9.48
N MET A 817 -15.00 15.88 8.67
CA MET A 817 -15.29 14.44 8.64
C MET A 817 -14.47 13.59 9.63
N GLY A 818 -13.78 14.21 10.58
CA GLY A 818 -12.95 13.49 11.54
C GLY A 818 -13.78 12.84 12.65
N ALA A 819 -13.56 11.55 12.89
CA ALA A 819 -14.12 10.85 14.05
C ALA A 819 -13.08 9.88 14.61
N THR A 820 -13.01 9.78 15.93
CA THR A 820 -12.21 8.76 16.60
C THR A 820 -13.01 7.47 16.57
N HIS A 821 -12.40 6.40 16.03
CA HIS A 821 -13.03 5.09 15.93
C HIS A 821 -13.56 4.65 17.32
N ASN A 822 -14.80 4.18 17.37
CA ASN A 822 -15.52 3.74 18.58
C ASN A 822 -15.78 4.78 19.67
N ASN A 823 -15.37 6.04 19.52
CA ASN A 823 -15.71 7.08 20.47
C ASN A 823 -16.96 7.85 20.01
N LYS A 824 -18.13 7.51 20.58
CA LYS A 824 -19.42 8.15 20.26
C LYS A 824 -19.50 9.63 20.63
N LYS A 825 -18.57 10.14 21.47
CA LYS A 825 -18.48 11.58 21.75
C LYS A 825 -17.91 12.35 20.56
N THR A 826 -17.21 11.67 19.65
CA THR A 826 -16.69 12.26 18.40
C THR A 826 -17.52 11.78 17.22
N TYR A 827 -17.88 12.69 16.32
CA TYR A 827 -18.70 12.37 15.15
C TYR A 827 -18.34 13.29 13.98
N PRO A 828 -18.46 12.82 12.72
CA PRO A 828 -18.38 13.70 11.56
C PRO A 828 -19.48 14.75 11.63
N GLN A 829 -19.11 16.02 11.50
CA GLN A 829 -20.06 17.13 11.53
C GLN A 829 -19.97 17.92 10.24
N VAL A 830 -20.96 17.71 9.37
CA VAL A 830 -21.05 18.40 8.07
C VAL A 830 -21.31 19.90 8.25
N GLY A 831 -20.78 20.69 7.34
CA GLY A 831 -21.01 22.13 7.28
C GLY A 831 -22.49 22.46 7.14
N ARG A 832 -22.99 23.39 7.96
CA ARG A 832 -24.34 23.95 7.83
C ARG A 832 -24.25 25.41 7.43
N MET A 833 -25.25 25.87 6.68
CA MET A 833 -25.29 27.26 6.26
C MET A 833 -25.34 28.18 7.48
N PHE A 834 -24.30 29.00 7.65
CA PHE A 834 -24.15 29.89 8.80
C PHE A 834 -24.61 31.31 8.46
N GLY A 835 -24.25 31.79 7.27
CA GLY A 835 -24.65 33.12 6.80
C GLY A 835 -23.81 33.61 5.63
N TYR A 836 -23.93 34.89 5.32
CA TYR A 836 -23.13 35.57 4.30
C TYR A 836 -22.03 36.43 4.95
N CYS A 837 -20.86 36.50 4.33
CA CYS A 837 -19.82 37.48 4.66
C CYS A 837 -19.28 38.17 3.40
N SER A 838 -18.81 39.41 3.55
CA SER A 838 -18.07 40.12 2.51
C SER A 838 -16.74 39.41 2.22
N LYS A 839 -16.16 39.63 1.03
CA LYS A 839 -14.82 39.12 0.73
C LYS A 839 -13.73 39.80 1.58
N GLU A 840 -13.98 41.03 2.02
CA GLU A 840 -13.07 41.79 2.86
C GLU A 840 -12.94 41.16 4.25
N ASP A 841 -14.05 40.73 4.85
CA ASP A 841 -14.10 40.24 6.23
C ASP A 841 -13.95 38.72 6.36
N VAL A 842 -13.85 37.99 5.26
CA VAL A 842 -13.83 36.50 5.25
C VAL A 842 -12.77 35.89 6.19
N HIS A 843 -11.57 36.45 6.22
CA HIS A 843 -10.48 36.03 7.11
C HIS A 843 -10.81 36.19 8.60
N ILE A 844 -11.54 37.24 8.99
CA ILE A 844 -11.99 37.48 10.37
C ILE A 844 -13.09 36.50 10.73
N VAL A 845 -14.02 36.22 9.82
CA VAL A 845 -15.07 35.22 10.03
C VAL A 845 -14.46 33.84 10.28
N CYS A 846 -13.48 33.45 9.44
CA CYS A 846 -12.76 32.19 9.62
C CYS A 846 -12.01 32.12 10.97
N GLU A 847 -11.35 33.21 11.37
CA GLU A 847 -10.70 33.32 12.67
C GLU A 847 -11.69 33.11 13.82
N LYS A 848 -12.84 33.82 13.81
CA LYS A 848 -13.80 33.72 14.91
C LYS A 848 -14.41 32.33 15.03
N ILE A 849 -14.72 31.67 13.92
CA ILE A 849 -15.20 30.28 13.93
C ILE A 849 -14.11 29.35 14.50
N MET A 850 -12.85 29.51 14.09
CA MET A 850 -11.73 28.72 14.61
C MET A 850 -11.55 28.91 16.13
N LEU A 851 -11.62 30.15 16.62
CA LEU A 851 -11.49 30.44 18.05
C LEU A 851 -12.61 29.80 18.87
N VAL A 852 -13.85 29.87 18.40
CA VAL A 852 -14.99 29.22 19.09
C VAL A 852 -14.79 27.70 19.18
N GLN A 853 -14.31 27.05 18.12
CA GLN A 853 -14.03 25.60 18.11
C GLN A 853 -12.74 25.20 18.85
N ARG A 854 -11.84 26.14 19.11
CA ARG A 854 -10.67 25.92 19.95
C ARG A 854 -11.07 25.93 21.43
N ASP A 855 -11.94 26.87 21.79
CA ASP A 855 -12.31 27.17 23.17
C ASP A 855 -13.45 26.29 23.71
N ASN A 856 -14.15 25.54 22.84
CA ASN A 856 -15.27 24.64 23.14
C ASN A 856 -15.11 23.33 22.38
#